data_AF-A0A4Q2IST9-F1
#
_entry.id   AF-A0A4Q2IST9-F1
#
_cell.length_a   1.000
_cell.length_b   1.000
_cell.length_c   1.000
_cell.angle_alpha   90.00
_cell.angle_beta   90.00
_cell.angle_gamma   90.00
#
_symmetry.space_group_name_H-M   'P 1'
#
loop_
_entity.id
_entity.type
_entity.pdbx_description
1 polymer ?
#
loop_
_entity_poly.entity_id
_entity_poly.type
_entity_poly.pdbx_seq_one_letter_code
_entity_poly.pdbx_strand_id
1 'polypeptide(L)'
;MGYWLARERTVQVEDVLTRFDPRFWTVNFPRPMMASVVSAAPDALRVDAVFYRRDDLAGLIWESEDRHDHPLLGYATKRDYRRCRLRFRWRSGGVRPLDAVHGPVLTIEGRDAAGTPRAWYVRLWNYASGTPEDAVVEIDFATAIGGFELPTDADPVWAGDVDRMFVSLVAPDYDGEDALLPGPAEGWVELSEIACDGPDSVLAIGAPVLPEHGLSIASGYDDSYHLTPARLLRNALHLGYRGSIVHYVGMSHYFRLEANGGGLYASLAGGVLNTPCVAWHRHFAAEARALGYGVIWSLSYELLDQHCWGDWKQRAGDGSPARTGWEPPSALLSPAHGGAMAYLQQVAHAFVQLAVAAGLAVRFQVGEPWWWVMPDGRPCLYDDAGRALLDPVEIANVRGSLDDAQTATLDRAGAVLAASTAALTGAVRQVAPEAETLLLAYLPTVLDAAAPELKRANLPIGWASPAFDVLQLEDYDWAAVGNVAATARGIAAAEARLGYPPERQQYFAGFVLRPEDAGQWQAIDRAAETARARGVAATFLWALPQVIRDGFVHFDEGEDAMQAFDDVRFPLALGREAEVAPELSTAIVTSAGGAEKRNADWAQPRTRYDVGPGVRSEADIATLLAFFRARLGPARGFRLTDPFDNSSGVDAAPGDQPIGTGDGITTRFPLLKHYGEVARRITRPVAGSVRVAVDGIETHGFSLDSGGIVALDGAPQPGAVVTAGFRFDVPVRFAEDRLAVNRATFLAGAAPSVPLIEVREA
;
A
#
# COMPACT_ATOMS: atom_id res chain seq x y z
N MET A 1 -4.19 -18.80 -0.23
CA MET A 1 -3.32 -17.61 -0.17
C MET A 1 -4.26 -16.44 -0.02
N GLY A 2 -4.29 -15.82 1.16
CA GLY A 2 -5.14 -14.66 1.44
C GLY A 2 -4.68 -13.35 0.77
N TYR A 3 -3.58 -13.34 0.02
CA TYR A 3 -3.12 -12.16 -0.71
C TYR A 3 -2.37 -12.50 -2.01
N TRP A 4 -2.22 -11.50 -2.89
CA TRP A 4 -1.46 -11.54 -4.14
C TRP A 4 -0.68 -10.23 -4.35
N LEU A 5 0.52 -10.29 -4.93
CA LEU A 5 1.28 -9.13 -5.40
C LEU A 5 1.23 -9.06 -6.93
N ALA A 6 0.33 -8.23 -7.47
CA ALA A 6 0.15 -8.01 -8.88
C ALA A 6 1.27 -7.15 -9.47
N ARG A 7 1.87 -7.60 -10.59
CA ARG A 7 2.87 -6.80 -11.33
C ARG A 7 2.32 -6.16 -12.58
N GLU A 8 1.32 -6.79 -13.18
CA GLU A 8 0.64 -6.34 -14.37
C GLU A 8 -0.74 -7.02 -14.45
N ARG A 9 -1.59 -6.51 -15.33
CA ARG A 9 -2.80 -7.23 -15.74
C ARG A 9 -2.41 -8.38 -16.66
N THR A 10 -3.04 -9.54 -16.46
CA THR A 10 -2.88 -10.71 -17.33
C THR A 10 -4.21 -11.17 -17.91
N VAL A 11 -5.21 -11.38 -17.05
CA VAL A 11 -6.56 -11.85 -17.41
C VAL A 11 -7.67 -10.96 -16.86
N GLN A 12 -7.31 -9.90 -16.13
CA GLN A 12 -8.25 -8.99 -15.49
C GLN A 12 -8.99 -8.14 -16.52
N VAL A 13 -10.23 -7.76 -16.19
CA VAL A 13 -11.11 -6.97 -17.05
C VAL A 13 -10.50 -5.60 -17.34
N GLU A 14 -10.60 -5.17 -18.59
CA GLU A 14 -10.23 -3.84 -19.06
C GLU A 14 -11.48 -3.05 -19.51
N ASP A 15 -11.39 -1.74 -19.40
CA ASP A 15 -12.34 -0.77 -19.94
C ASP A 15 -11.57 0.29 -20.75
N VAL A 16 -12.24 1.35 -21.17
CA VAL A 16 -11.67 2.45 -21.96
C VAL A 16 -11.71 3.78 -21.20
N LEU A 17 -10.64 4.56 -21.37
CA LEU A 17 -10.45 5.89 -20.82
C LEU A 17 -10.21 6.88 -21.96
N THR A 18 -10.90 8.02 -21.98
CA THR A 18 -10.53 9.13 -22.87
C THR A 18 -9.30 9.82 -22.31
N ARG A 19 -8.26 10.07 -23.12
CA ARG A 19 -7.08 10.83 -22.72
C ARG A 19 -7.48 12.17 -22.13
N PHE A 20 -6.67 12.65 -21.17
CA PHE A 20 -6.91 13.88 -20.43
C PHE A 20 -8.12 13.83 -19.51
N ASP A 21 -8.64 12.64 -19.17
CA ASP A 21 -9.68 12.48 -18.16
C ASP A 21 -9.31 13.21 -16.84
N PRO A 22 -10.19 14.09 -16.33
CA PRO A 22 -9.95 14.91 -15.15
C PRO A 22 -9.38 14.19 -13.93
N ARG A 23 -9.73 12.91 -13.73
CA ARG A 23 -9.34 12.14 -12.54
C ARG A 23 -7.83 11.85 -12.52
N PHE A 24 -7.19 11.76 -13.68
CA PHE A 24 -5.82 11.24 -13.81
C PHE A 24 -4.75 12.31 -13.93
N TRP A 25 -5.13 13.58 -13.88
CA TRP A 25 -4.20 14.69 -13.75
C TRP A 25 -3.59 14.75 -12.34
N THR A 26 -2.36 15.24 -12.27
CA THR A 26 -1.64 15.44 -11.01
C THR A 26 -1.11 16.87 -10.88
N VAL A 27 -0.68 17.27 -9.69
CA VAL A 27 0.03 18.54 -9.47
C VAL A 27 1.39 18.32 -8.84
N ASN A 28 2.35 19.17 -9.18
CA ASN A 28 3.65 19.23 -8.52
C ASN A 28 4.10 20.68 -8.37
N PHE A 29 4.83 20.98 -7.29
CA PHE A 29 5.26 22.34 -6.95
C PHE A 29 6.42 22.32 -5.95
N PRO A 30 7.29 23.36 -5.93
CA PRO A 30 8.24 23.56 -4.84
C PRO A 30 7.51 23.93 -3.54
N ARG A 31 8.04 23.56 -2.37
CA ARG A 31 7.55 24.15 -1.10
C ARG A 31 8.27 25.49 -0.87
N PRO A 32 7.62 26.51 -0.30
CA PRO A 32 6.45 26.44 0.58
C PRO A 32 5.10 26.69 -0.10
N MET A 33 5.04 26.93 -1.42
CA MET A 33 3.75 26.96 -2.11
C MET A 33 3.02 25.63 -1.97
N MET A 34 1.70 25.69 -2.11
CA MET A 34 0.82 24.52 -2.08
C MET A 34 -0.14 24.59 -3.25
N ALA A 35 -0.44 23.44 -3.86
CA ALA A 35 -1.49 23.30 -4.84
C ALA A 35 -2.23 21.97 -4.66
N SER A 36 -3.43 21.90 -5.21
CA SER A 36 -4.25 20.68 -5.25
C SER A 36 -4.98 20.60 -6.57
N VAL A 37 -5.34 19.38 -6.99
CA VAL A 37 -6.20 19.15 -8.15
C VAL A 37 -7.40 18.30 -7.77
N VAL A 38 -8.58 18.67 -8.28
CA VAL A 38 -9.83 17.93 -8.08
C VAL A 38 -10.57 17.76 -9.41
N SER A 39 -11.29 16.65 -9.57
CA SER A 39 -12.17 16.38 -10.71
C SER A 39 -13.55 17.01 -10.48
N ALA A 40 -13.72 18.29 -10.83
CA ALA A 40 -14.95 19.03 -10.58
C ALA A 40 -16.18 18.46 -11.32
N ALA A 41 -15.99 17.80 -12.46
CA ALA A 41 -17.01 17.09 -13.23
C ALA A 41 -16.36 15.97 -14.08
N PRO A 42 -17.12 15.09 -14.75
CA PRO A 42 -16.56 14.06 -15.63
C PRO A 42 -15.65 14.60 -16.74
N ASP A 43 -15.88 15.85 -17.16
CA ASP A 43 -15.13 16.57 -18.20
C ASP A 43 -14.48 17.87 -17.68
N ALA A 44 -14.36 18.02 -16.35
CA ALA A 44 -13.75 19.22 -15.76
C ALA A 44 -12.85 18.90 -14.56
N LEU A 45 -11.72 19.61 -14.48
CA LEU A 45 -10.84 19.64 -13.32
C LEU A 45 -10.65 21.07 -12.84
N ARG A 46 -10.30 21.20 -11.55
CA ARG A 46 -9.93 22.47 -10.92
C ARG A 46 -8.62 22.31 -10.16
N VAL A 47 -7.77 23.32 -10.28
CA VAL A 47 -6.56 23.51 -9.48
C VAL A 47 -6.74 24.74 -8.61
N ASP A 48 -6.47 24.61 -7.31
CA ASP A 48 -6.33 25.72 -6.38
C ASP A 48 -4.89 25.74 -5.87
N ALA A 49 -4.29 26.94 -5.78
CA ALA A 49 -2.90 27.17 -5.40
C ALA A 49 -2.76 28.34 -4.41
N VAL A 50 -1.73 28.28 -3.58
CA VAL A 50 -1.24 29.41 -2.78
C VAL A 50 0.27 29.55 -2.97
N PHE A 51 0.71 30.75 -3.31
CA PHE A 51 2.09 31.11 -3.60
C PHE A 51 2.65 32.00 -2.48
N TYR A 52 3.92 31.82 -2.15
CA TYR A 52 4.62 32.61 -1.12
C TYR A 52 5.88 33.31 -1.67
N ARG A 53 6.45 32.83 -2.78
CA ARG A 53 7.63 33.38 -3.44
C ARG A 53 7.32 33.85 -4.86
N ARG A 54 8.19 34.71 -5.39
CA ARG A 54 8.09 35.31 -6.73
C ARG A 54 8.64 34.41 -7.84
N ASP A 55 9.24 33.29 -7.47
CA ASP A 55 9.70 32.20 -8.34
C ASP A 55 8.86 30.91 -8.21
N ASP A 56 7.84 30.91 -7.35
CA ASP A 56 6.94 29.77 -7.16
C ASP A 56 6.19 29.41 -8.48
N LEU A 57 6.15 28.11 -8.79
CA LEU A 57 5.51 27.55 -9.98
C LEU A 57 4.82 26.22 -9.67
N ALA A 58 3.50 26.14 -9.90
CA ALA A 58 2.78 24.87 -9.90
C ALA A 58 2.72 24.30 -11.33
N GLY A 59 2.89 22.99 -11.46
CA GLY A 59 2.63 22.26 -12.69
C GLY A 59 1.36 21.42 -12.56
N LEU A 60 0.39 21.63 -13.44
CA LEU A 60 -0.72 20.70 -13.67
C LEU A 60 -0.28 19.69 -14.73
N ILE A 61 -0.19 18.40 -14.38
CA ILE A 61 0.55 17.39 -15.14
C ILE A 61 -0.38 16.29 -15.66
N TRP A 62 -0.21 15.93 -16.93
CA TRP A 62 -0.72 14.72 -17.54
C TRP A 62 0.47 13.82 -17.94
N GLU A 63 0.48 12.57 -17.47
CA GLU A 63 1.56 11.62 -17.75
C GLU A 63 1.12 10.56 -18.75
N SER A 64 1.97 10.21 -19.73
CA SER A 64 1.67 9.16 -20.70
C SER A 64 1.65 7.76 -20.08
N GLU A 65 2.32 7.59 -18.94
CA GLU A 65 2.42 6.34 -18.18
C GLU A 65 1.75 6.53 -16.82
N ASP A 66 0.88 5.60 -16.45
CA ASP A 66 0.28 5.58 -15.13
C ASP A 66 1.25 4.98 -14.11
N ARG A 67 1.67 5.78 -13.14
CA ARG A 67 2.57 5.39 -12.03
C ARG A 67 1.93 5.55 -10.66
N HIS A 68 0.66 5.95 -10.63
CA HIS A 68 -0.03 6.35 -9.39
C HIS A 68 -1.21 5.44 -9.05
N ASP A 69 -1.68 4.64 -10.01
CA ASP A 69 -2.68 3.60 -9.76
C ASP A 69 -2.03 2.24 -9.55
N HIS A 70 -2.75 1.37 -8.84
CA HIS A 70 -2.38 -0.03 -8.67
C HIS A 70 -2.16 -0.68 -10.06
N PRO A 71 -1.19 -1.61 -10.25
CA PRO A 71 -0.90 -2.24 -11.55
C PRO A 71 -2.12 -2.85 -12.26
N LEU A 72 -3.11 -3.28 -11.48
CA LEU A 72 -4.38 -3.81 -12.02
C LEU A 72 -5.38 -2.74 -12.48
N LEU A 73 -5.19 -1.48 -12.10
CA LEU A 73 -6.16 -0.39 -12.24
C LEU A 73 -5.69 0.75 -13.14
N GLY A 74 -4.38 0.87 -13.38
CA GLY A 74 -3.81 1.96 -14.17
C GLY A 74 -4.14 1.91 -15.66
N TYR A 75 -4.08 3.06 -16.33
CA TYR A 75 -4.27 3.13 -17.79
C TYR A 75 -3.02 2.68 -18.57
N ALA A 76 -3.24 2.24 -19.81
CA ALA A 76 -2.18 1.76 -20.69
C ALA A 76 -1.29 2.93 -21.16
N THR A 77 0.02 2.69 -21.17
CA THR A 77 1.00 3.66 -21.64
C THR A 77 0.92 3.85 -23.15
N LYS A 78 0.57 5.06 -23.61
CA LYS A 78 0.70 5.47 -25.02
C LYS A 78 1.36 6.84 -25.15
N ARG A 79 2.53 6.86 -25.79
CA ARG A 79 3.41 8.05 -25.89
C ARG A 79 3.23 8.87 -27.17
N ASP A 80 2.53 8.33 -28.18
CA ASP A 80 2.23 9.04 -29.42
C ASP A 80 0.92 9.82 -29.29
N TYR A 81 1.01 11.14 -29.48
CA TYR A 81 -0.11 12.09 -29.44
C TYR A 81 -0.36 12.73 -30.81
N ARG A 82 0.43 12.45 -31.85
CA ARG A 82 0.32 13.10 -33.18
C ARG A 82 -1.04 12.92 -33.86
N ARG A 83 -1.87 12.02 -33.36
CA ARG A 83 -3.24 11.74 -33.84
C ARG A 83 -4.32 12.14 -32.81
N CYS A 84 -3.97 13.02 -31.88
CA CYS A 84 -4.86 13.56 -30.87
C CYS A 84 -5.10 15.05 -31.11
N ARG A 85 -6.33 15.51 -30.89
CA ARG A 85 -6.67 16.93 -30.76
C ARG A 85 -7.31 17.16 -29.40
N LEU A 86 -6.70 18.01 -28.59
CA LEU A 86 -7.18 18.37 -27.26
C LEU A 86 -7.95 19.69 -27.33
N ARG A 87 -9.15 19.72 -26.76
CA ARG A 87 -9.95 20.92 -26.54
C ARG A 87 -10.35 21.00 -25.07
N PHE A 88 -10.31 22.21 -24.50
CA PHE A 88 -10.93 22.51 -23.20
C PHE A 88 -11.25 24.01 -23.10
N ARG A 89 -12.19 24.35 -22.23
CA ARG A 89 -12.41 25.73 -21.78
C ARG A 89 -11.57 25.99 -20.55
N TRP A 90 -10.69 26.98 -20.65
CA TRP A 90 -9.89 27.52 -19.58
C TRP A 90 -10.65 28.62 -18.83
N ARG A 91 -10.65 28.57 -17.51
CA ARG A 91 -11.02 29.70 -16.64
C ARG A 91 -9.98 29.87 -15.53
N SER A 92 -9.63 31.10 -15.16
CA SER A 92 -8.63 31.33 -14.11
C SER A 92 -8.85 32.62 -13.34
N GLY A 93 -8.24 32.70 -12.15
CA GLY A 93 -8.12 33.95 -11.39
C GLY A 93 -7.02 33.83 -10.32
N GLY A 94 -6.38 34.95 -9.96
CA GLY A 94 -5.28 34.95 -8.97
C GLY A 94 -4.00 34.24 -9.44
N VAL A 95 -3.90 33.95 -10.74
CA VAL A 95 -2.70 33.47 -11.43
C VAL A 95 -2.44 34.38 -12.64
N ARG A 96 -1.26 34.30 -13.26
CA ARG A 96 -1.04 35.03 -14.51
C ARG A 96 -2.03 34.59 -15.61
N PRO A 97 -2.62 35.54 -16.37
CA PRO A 97 -3.54 35.21 -17.44
C PRO A 97 -2.81 34.61 -18.66
N LEU A 98 -3.56 33.97 -19.57
CA LEU A 98 -3.02 33.25 -20.72
C LEU A 98 -2.11 34.10 -21.62
N ASP A 99 -2.47 35.36 -21.84
CA ASP A 99 -1.77 36.27 -22.76
C ASP A 99 -0.53 36.94 -22.13
N ALA A 100 -0.29 36.79 -20.83
CA ALA A 100 0.83 37.43 -20.16
C ALA A 100 2.19 36.79 -20.52
N VAL A 101 3.25 37.56 -20.35
CA VAL A 101 4.62 37.01 -20.23
C VAL A 101 4.67 36.13 -18.97
N HIS A 102 5.25 34.94 -19.06
CA HIS A 102 5.17 33.90 -18.02
C HIS A 102 3.73 33.47 -17.67
N GLY A 103 2.76 33.70 -18.55
CA GLY A 103 1.44 33.07 -18.47
C GLY A 103 1.52 31.56 -18.65
N PRO A 104 0.40 30.84 -18.53
CA PRO A 104 0.35 29.40 -18.69
C PRO A 104 0.97 28.88 -19.99
N VAL A 105 1.97 27.99 -19.84
CA VAL A 105 2.66 27.32 -20.93
C VAL A 105 2.48 25.81 -20.76
N LEU A 106 2.07 25.14 -21.84
CA LEU A 106 2.09 23.69 -21.94
C LEU A 106 3.51 23.26 -22.30
N THR A 107 4.22 22.72 -21.33
CA THR A 107 5.52 22.08 -21.56
C THR A 107 5.29 20.62 -21.93
N ILE A 108 5.82 20.19 -23.07
CA ILE A 108 5.76 18.80 -23.55
C ILE A 108 7.16 18.22 -23.44
N GLU A 109 7.34 17.20 -22.61
CA GLU A 109 8.62 16.53 -22.41
C GLU A 109 8.60 15.13 -23.02
N GLY A 110 9.66 14.76 -23.73
CA GLY A 110 9.76 13.45 -24.35
C GLY A 110 11.05 13.29 -25.13
N ARG A 111 10.97 12.61 -26.27
CA ARG A 111 12.06 12.53 -27.24
C ARG A 111 11.64 13.15 -28.55
N ASP A 112 12.57 13.55 -29.40
CA ASP A 112 12.29 13.98 -30.77
C ASP A 112 12.24 12.80 -31.77
N ALA A 113 12.07 13.09 -33.06
CA ALA A 113 12.00 12.06 -34.11
C ALA A 113 13.25 11.17 -34.22
N ALA A 114 14.40 11.62 -33.71
CA ALA A 114 15.64 10.85 -33.66
C ALA A 114 15.80 10.07 -32.35
N GLY A 115 14.84 10.17 -31.42
CA GLY A 115 14.91 9.56 -30.10
C GLY A 115 15.72 10.36 -29.09
N THR A 116 16.02 11.64 -29.35
CA THR A 116 16.79 12.49 -28.44
C THR A 116 15.88 13.17 -27.42
N PRO A 117 16.15 13.10 -26.10
CA PRO A 117 15.36 13.81 -25.10
C PRO A 117 15.23 15.30 -25.40
N ARG A 118 13.99 15.81 -25.37
CA ARG A 118 13.67 17.20 -25.70
C ARG A 118 12.43 17.67 -24.96
N ALA A 119 12.38 18.97 -24.67
CA ALA A 119 11.20 19.66 -24.19
C ALA A 119 10.77 20.73 -25.20
N TRP A 120 9.46 20.89 -25.39
CA TRP A 120 8.84 21.96 -26.17
C TRP A 120 7.94 22.81 -25.29
N TYR A 121 7.92 24.12 -25.55
CA TYR A 121 7.16 25.09 -24.78
C TYR A 121 6.06 25.70 -25.65
N VAL A 122 4.82 25.26 -25.43
CA VAL A 122 3.65 25.67 -26.19
C VAL A 122 2.85 26.69 -25.40
N ARG A 123 2.88 27.95 -25.83
CA ARG A 123 2.09 29.01 -25.20
C ARG A 123 0.60 28.80 -25.50
N LEU A 124 -0.21 28.54 -24.46
CA LEU A 124 -1.62 28.20 -24.62
C LEU A 124 -2.43 29.30 -25.32
N TRP A 125 -2.09 30.58 -25.09
CA TRP A 125 -2.76 31.72 -25.72
C TRP A 125 -2.73 31.71 -27.26
N ASN A 126 -1.68 31.13 -27.85
CA ASN A 126 -1.57 31.02 -29.31
C ASN A 126 -2.63 30.07 -29.91
N TYR A 127 -3.30 29.29 -29.06
CA TYR A 127 -4.33 28.31 -29.38
C TYR A 127 -5.69 28.64 -28.73
N ALA A 128 -5.82 29.83 -28.14
CA ALA A 128 -6.97 30.23 -27.36
C ALA A 128 -7.93 31.14 -28.15
N SER A 129 -9.22 30.99 -27.94
CA SER A 129 -10.28 31.89 -28.41
C SER A 129 -11.14 32.35 -27.24
N GLY A 130 -11.13 33.65 -26.95
CA GLY A 130 -11.84 34.23 -25.81
C GLY A 130 -11.05 35.36 -25.16
N THR A 131 -11.15 35.46 -23.85
CA THR A 131 -10.41 36.41 -23.01
C THR A 131 -9.22 35.73 -22.33
N PRO A 132 -8.22 36.48 -21.84
CA PRO A 132 -7.05 35.88 -21.19
C PRO A 132 -7.34 35.03 -19.95
N GLU A 133 -8.51 35.19 -19.32
CA GLU A 133 -8.94 34.45 -18.12
C GLU A 133 -10.15 33.53 -18.37
N ASP A 134 -10.76 33.57 -19.56
CA ASP A 134 -11.86 32.69 -19.98
C ASP A 134 -11.80 32.51 -21.50
N ALA A 135 -11.25 31.37 -21.93
CA ALA A 135 -11.05 31.05 -23.34
C ALA A 135 -11.17 29.57 -23.64
N VAL A 136 -11.57 29.23 -24.86
CA VAL A 136 -11.50 27.85 -25.37
C VAL A 136 -10.12 27.66 -25.99
N VAL A 137 -9.38 26.65 -25.54
CA VAL A 137 -8.06 26.29 -26.04
C VAL A 137 -8.18 25.04 -26.89
N GLU A 138 -7.61 25.05 -28.10
CA GLU A 138 -7.63 23.91 -29.03
C GLU A 138 -6.23 23.61 -29.58
N ILE A 139 -5.69 22.43 -29.25
CA ILE A 139 -4.36 22.00 -29.66
C ILE A 139 -4.47 20.76 -30.54
N ASP A 140 -4.05 20.88 -31.81
CA ASP A 140 -3.80 19.74 -32.68
C ASP A 140 -2.32 19.34 -32.58
N PHE A 141 -2.05 18.19 -31.94
CA PHE A 141 -0.68 17.71 -31.73
C PHE A 141 0.02 17.28 -33.02
N ALA A 142 -0.69 17.13 -34.14
CA ALA A 142 -0.08 16.89 -35.45
C ALA A 142 0.66 18.13 -35.98
N THR A 143 0.19 19.33 -35.59
CA THR A 143 0.67 20.61 -36.13
C THR A 143 1.06 21.61 -35.05
N ALA A 144 1.18 21.17 -33.79
CA ALA A 144 1.53 22.05 -32.68
C ALA A 144 2.92 22.67 -32.89
N ILE A 145 2.99 23.98 -32.64
CA ILE A 145 4.17 24.84 -32.71
C ILE A 145 4.36 25.48 -31.34
N GLY A 146 5.55 25.27 -30.75
CA GLY A 146 6.02 25.99 -29.58
C GLY A 146 6.62 27.34 -29.94
N GLY A 147 6.89 28.16 -28.92
CA GLY A 147 7.34 29.55 -29.06
C GLY A 147 6.36 30.56 -28.45
N PHE A 148 6.87 31.76 -28.19
CA PHE A 148 6.14 32.89 -27.62
C PHE A 148 5.64 33.86 -28.70
N GLU A 149 6.51 34.29 -29.63
CA GLU A 149 6.23 35.24 -30.72
C GLU A 149 6.15 34.56 -32.09
N LEU A 150 5.04 33.87 -32.37
CA LEU A 150 4.86 33.18 -33.65
C LEU A 150 4.61 34.16 -34.82
N PRO A 151 5.20 33.94 -36.01
CA PRO A 151 6.03 32.77 -36.39
C PRO A 151 7.54 32.95 -36.14
N THR A 152 7.99 34.02 -35.51
CA THR A 152 9.41 34.39 -35.37
C THR A 152 10.24 33.35 -34.63
N ASP A 153 9.73 32.81 -33.53
CA ASP A 153 10.38 31.81 -32.69
C ASP A 153 9.70 30.43 -32.76
N ALA A 154 9.04 30.16 -33.90
CA ALA A 154 8.33 28.92 -34.13
C ALA A 154 9.25 27.70 -33.94
N ASP A 155 8.90 26.84 -32.98
CA ASP A 155 9.55 25.57 -32.72
C ASP A 155 8.56 24.40 -32.88
N PRO A 156 8.54 23.72 -34.05
CA PRO A 156 7.61 22.62 -34.29
C PRO A 156 7.72 21.51 -33.25
N VAL A 157 6.58 21.14 -32.67
CA VAL A 157 6.51 20.06 -31.68
C VAL A 157 6.49 18.72 -32.38
N TRP A 158 7.34 17.79 -31.95
CA TRP A 158 7.20 16.40 -32.33
C TRP A 158 6.55 15.62 -31.19
N ALA A 159 5.24 15.35 -31.31
CA ALA A 159 4.46 14.69 -30.26
C ALA A 159 4.41 13.16 -30.39
N GLY A 160 5.44 12.54 -30.97
CA GLY A 160 5.47 11.10 -31.29
C GLY A 160 5.88 10.18 -30.14
N ASP A 161 6.63 10.71 -29.17
CA ASP A 161 7.05 10.01 -27.96
C ASP A 161 7.19 11.01 -26.81
N VAL A 162 6.07 11.23 -26.11
CA VAL A 162 5.91 12.14 -24.98
C VAL A 162 5.91 11.37 -23.67
N ASP A 163 6.74 11.77 -22.70
CA ASP A 163 6.70 11.30 -21.31
C ASP A 163 5.50 11.88 -20.57
N ARG A 164 5.42 13.20 -20.56
CA ARG A 164 4.40 13.96 -19.84
C ARG A 164 4.21 15.33 -20.47
N MET A 165 3.08 15.93 -20.15
CA MET A 165 2.76 17.31 -20.45
C MET A 165 2.44 18.02 -19.15
N PHE A 166 2.89 19.27 -18.97
CA PHE A 166 2.47 20.05 -17.82
C PHE A 166 2.20 21.51 -18.15
N VAL A 167 1.14 22.07 -17.54
CA VAL A 167 0.76 23.47 -17.66
C VAL A 167 1.29 24.22 -16.44
N SER A 168 2.13 25.24 -16.67
CA SER A 168 2.69 26.08 -15.61
C SER A 168 1.69 27.10 -15.08
N LEU A 169 1.59 27.23 -13.76
CA LEU A 169 0.79 28.24 -13.06
C LEU A 169 1.68 29.03 -12.12
N VAL A 170 1.62 30.35 -12.20
CA VAL A 170 2.44 31.26 -11.38
C VAL A 170 1.58 32.40 -10.83
N ALA A 171 2.04 33.00 -9.72
CA ALA A 171 1.40 34.17 -9.12
C ALA A 171 1.42 35.38 -10.07
N PRO A 172 0.49 36.35 -9.94
CA PRO A 172 0.48 37.57 -10.75
C PRO A 172 1.83 38.32 -10.73
N ASP A 173 2.45 38.41 -9.56
CA ASP A 173 3.73 39.12 -9.33
C ASP A 173 4.98 38.27 -9.61
N TYR A 174 4.84 37.14 -10.30
CA TYR A 174 5.97 36.27 -10.67
C TYR A 174 7.00 37.00 -11.54
N ASP A 175 8.27 36.88 -11.21
CA ASP A 175 9.36 37.35 -12.07
C ASP A 175 10.57 36.42 -12.10
N GLY A 176 10.46 35.27 -11.43
CA GLY A 176 11.53 34.27 -11.34
C GLY A 176 12.64 34.64 -10.37
N GLU A 177 12.52 35.74 -9.61
CA GLU A 177 13.46 36.06 -8.52
C GLU A 177 13.13 35.24 -7.27
N ASP A 178 14.17 34.65 -6.66
CA ASP A 178 14.05 33.95 -5.38
C ASP A 178 13.86 34.95 -4.22
N ALA A 179 12.62 35.42 -4.06
CA ALA A 179 12.21 36.37 -3.05
C ALA A 179 10.76 36.13 -2.61
N LEU A 180 10.44 36.46 -1.35
CA LEU A 180 9.07 36.39 -0.84
C LEU A 180 8.15 37.39 -1.54
N LEU A 181 6.90 36.99 -1.75
CA LEU A 181 5.82 37.90 -2.09
C LEU A 181 5.51 38.82 -0.89
N PRO A 182 4.93 40.02 -1.11
CA PRO A 182 4.48 40.91 -0.02
C PRO A 182 3.49 40.25 0.94
N GLY A 183 2.74 39.26 0.45
CA GLY A 183 1.88 38.36 1.22
C GLY A 183 1.53 37.12 0.38
N PRO A 184 0.95 36.08 0.98
CA PRO A 184 0.55 34.90 0.24
C PRO A 184 -0.48 35.26 -0.84
N ALA A 185 -0.25 34.79 -2.06
CA ALA A 185 -1.17 34.97 -3.18
C ALA A 185 -1.95 33.69 -3.42
N GLU A 186 -3.28 33.75 -3.41
CA GLU A 186 -4.15 32.62 -3.73
C GLU A 186 -4.62 32.71 -5.19
N GLY A 187 -4.64 31.57 -5.88
CA GLY A 187 -5.02 31.50 -7.28
C GLY A 187 -5.70 30.18 -7.63
N TRP A 188 -6.42 30.17 -8.74
CA TRP A 188 -7.12 28.99 -9.23
C TRP A 188 -7.19 28.94 -10.75
N VAL A 189 -7.31 27.71 -11.26
CA VAL A 189 -7.53 27.40 -12.67
C VAL A 189 -8.57 26.30 -12.77
N GLU A 190 -9.44 26.39 -13.77
CA GLU A 190 -10.36 25.33 -14.15
C GLU A 190 -10.20 25.02 -15.64
N LEU A 191 -10.08 23.73 -15.96
CA LEU A 191 -10.22 23.22 -17.32
C LEU A 191 -11.55 22.46 -17.34
N SER A 192 -12.51 22.94 -18.13
CA SER A 192 -13.82 22.32 -18.31
C SER A 192 -14.07 21.96 -19.78
N GLU A 193 -15.11 21.19 -20.06
CA GLU A 193 -15.41 20.71 -21.41
C GLU A 193 -14.20 20.03 -22.06
N ILE A 194 -13.41 19.29 -21.26
CA ILE A 194 -12.21 18.59 -21.72
C ILE A 194 -12.64 17.50 -22.69
N ALA A 195 -12.15 17.59 -23.92
CA ALA A 195 -12.39 16.63 -24.98
C ALA A 195 -11.09 16.32 -25.72
N CYS A 196 -10.91 15.04 -26.06
CA CYS A 196 -9.80 14.57 -26.87
C CYS A 196 -10.34 13.74 -28.02
N ASP A 197 -10.05 14.17 -29.25
CA ASP A 197 -10.49 13.48 -30.46
C ASP A 197 -9.32 12.80 -31.19
N GLY A 198 -9.66 11.84 -32.04
CA GLY A 198 -8.74 11.18 -32.97
C GLY A 198 -8.40 9.73 -32.61
N PRO A 199 -7.72 8.99 -33.52
CA PRO A 199 -7.50 7.54 -33.37
C PRO A 199 -6.77 7.07 -32.11
N ASP A 200 -5.98 7.94 -31.46
CA ASP A 200 -5.25 7.61 -30.23
C ASP A 200 -5.80 8.30 -28.98
N SER A 201 -6.98 8.92 -29.06
CA SER A 201 -7.64 9.62 -27.94
C SER A 201 -8.15 8.70 -26.83
N VAL A 202 -8.22 7.39 -27.08
CA VAL A 202 -8.73 6.39 -26.12
C VAL A 202 -7.60 5.46 -25.67
N LEU A 203 -7.51 5.24 -24.37
CA LEU A 203 -6.58 4.32 -23.71
C LEU A 203 -7.35 3.13 -23.12
N ALA A 204 -6.74 1.95 -23.09
CA ALA A 204 -7.22 0.87 -22.23
C ALA A 204 -6.95 1.24 -20.77
N ILE A 205 -7.84 0.87 -19.85
CA ILE A 205 -7.67 1.04 -18.41
C ILE A 205 -8.07 -0.24 -17.68
N GLY A 206 -7.33 -0.58 -16.62
CA GLY A 206 -7.73 -1.69 -15.77
C GLY A 206 -9.03 -1.39 -15.04
N ALA A 207 -10.04 -2.25 -15.18
CA ALA A 207 -11.33 -2.12 -14.51
C ALA A 207 -11.78 -3.34 -13.68
N PRO A 208 -10.87 -4.16 -13.08
CA PRO A 208 -11.34 -5.17 -12.14
C PRO A 208 -11.99 -4.50 -10.94
N VAL A 209 -13.05 -5.12 -10.45
CA VAL A 209 -13.63 -4.85 -9.13
C VAL A 209 -13.41 -6.11 -8.33
N LEU A 210 -12.48 -6.05 -7.38
CA LEU A 210 -12.19 -7.18 -6.51
C LEU A 210 -13.34 -7.38 -5.50
N PRO A 211 -13.55 -8.61 -5.01
CA PRO A 211 -14.51 -8.87 -3.95
C PRO A 211 -14.27 -7.95 -2.75
N GLU A 212 -15.36 -7.51 -2.14
CA GLU A 212 -15.28 -6.85 -0.84
C GLU A 212 -14.67 -7.82 0.18
N HIS A 213 -13.75 -7.30 1.00
CA HIS A 213 -13.06 -8.04 2.04
C HIS A 213 -13.07 -7.26 3.35
N GLY A 214 -12.80 -7.92 4.48
CA GLY A 214 -12.98 -7.32 5.80
C GLY A 214 -11.92 -6.30 6.25
N LEU A 215 -10.88 -6.07 5.45
CA LEU A 215 -9.87 -5.04 5.74
C LEU A 215 -10.34 -3.63 5.34
N SER A 216 -10.06 -2.68 6.22
CA SER A 216 -10.12 -1.24 5.93
C SER A 216 -8.74 -0.73 5.51
N ILE A 217 -8.68 0.49 4.98
CA ILE A 217 -7.45 1.08 4.46
C ILE A 217 -7.17 2.42 5.14
N ALA A 218 -5.90 2.75 5.25
CA ALA A 218 -5.45 4.04 5.69
C ALA A 218 -4.56 4.73 4.63
N SER A 219 -4.63 6.05 4.59
CA SER A 219 -3.94 6.90 3.63
C SER A 219 -3.59 8.25 4.27
N GLY A 220 -2.66 8.99 3.66
CA GLY A 220 -2.22 10.30 4.13
C GLY A 220 -2.32 11.36 3.04
N TYR A 221 -2.71 12.59 3.42
CA TYR A 221 -2.71 13.73 2.53
C TYR A 221 -1.29 14.07 2.05
N ASP A 222 -0.29 14.00 2.93
CA ASP A 222 1.10 14.25 2.56
C ASP A 222 1.64 13.27 1.49
N ASP A 223 1.08 12.06 1.41
CA ASP A 223 1.45 11.07 0.38
C ASP A 223 0.64 11.22 -0.92
N SER A 224 -0.54 11.86 -0.86
CA SER A 224 -1.55 11.81 -1.92
C SER A 224 -2.03 13.18 -2.41
N TYR A 225 -1.52 14.29 -1.87
CA TYR A 225 -1.95 15.67 -2.19
C TYR A 225 -1.91 15.98 -3.70
N HIS A 226 -0.99 15.33 -4.41
CA HIS A 226 -0.73 15.52 -5.82
C HIS A 226 -1.76 14.82 -6.71
N LEU A 227 -2.56 13.90 -6.17
CA LEU A 227 -3.58 13.14 -6.89
C LEU A 227 -4.98 13.74 -6.69
N THR A 228 -5.89 13.49 -7.62
CA THR A 228 -7.31 13.81 -7.36
C THR A 228 -7.89 12.85 -6.30
N PRO A 229 -8.82 13.33 -5.45
CA PRO A 229 -9.51 12.46 -4.51
C PRO A 229 -10.25 11.30 -5.18
N ALA A 230 -10.86 11.53 -6.35
CA ALA A 230 -11.58 10.52 -7.11
C ALA A 230 -10.67 9.36 -7.54
N ARG A 231 -9.42 9.64 -7.96
CA ARG A 231 -8.44 8.61 -8.31
C ARG A 231 -8.02 7.78 -7.10
N LEU A 232 -7.76 8.43 -5.97
CA LEU A 232 -7.38 7.75 -4.72
C LEU A 232 -8.49 6.80 -4.25
N LEU A 233 -9.73 7.29 -4.19
CA LEU A 233 -10.88 6.52 -3.75
C LEU A 233 -11.27 5.41 -4.73
N ARG A 234 -11.06 5.61 -6.04
CA ARG A 234 -11.22 4.56 -7.05
C ARG A 234 -10.29 3.38 -6.76
N ASN A 235 -9.02 3.62 -6.43
CA ASN A 235 -8.08 2.55 -6.08
C ASN A 235 -8.58 1.76 -4.87
N ALA A 236 -8.96 2.44 -3.78
CA ALA A 236 -9.50 1.78 -2.60
C ALA A 236 -10.75 0.92 -2.92
N LEU A 237 -11.70 1.48 -3.66
CA LEU A 237 -12.97 0.80 -3.99
C LEU A 237 -12.76 -0.43 -4.86
N HIS A 238 -11.99 -0.30 -5.94
CA HIS A 238 -11.78 -1.37 -6.89
C HIS A 238 -10.90 -2.49 -6.34
N LEU A 239 -10.07 -2.20 -5.33
CA LEU A 239 -9.28 -3.21 -4.63
C LEU A 239 -10.05 -3.99 -3.55
N GLY A 240 -11.32 -3.65 -3.29
CA GLY A 240 -12.17 -4.39 -2.35
C GLY A 240 -12.31 -3.74 -0.95
N TYR A 241 -11.60 -2.65 -0.67
CA TYR A 241 -11.70 -1.95 0.61
C TYR A 241 -13.07 -1.29 0.80
N ARG A 242 -13.69 -1.49 1.97
CA ARG A 242 -14.94 -0.85 2.40
C ARG A 242 -14.81 -0.36 3.84
N GLY A 243 -15.88 0.21 4.38
CA GLY A 243 -15.90 0.70 5.76
C GLY A 243 -15.31 2.11 5.89
N SER A 244 -14.43 2.31 6.88
CA SER A 244 -13.81 3.62 7.10
C SER A 244 -12.44 3.70 6.45
N ILE A 245 -12.10 4.88 5.94
CA ILE A 245 -10.73 5.23 5.59
C ILE A 245 -10.14 6.05 6.74
N VAL A 246 -9.01 5.62 7.28
CA VAL A 246 -8.21 6.49 8.15
C VAL A 246 -7.42 7.43 7.26
N HIS A 247 -7.77 8.71 7.30
CA HIS A 247 -7.15 9.75 6.49
C HIS A 247 -6.29 10.64 7.39
N TYR A 248 -4.98 10.40 7.37
CA TYR A 248 -4.00 11.25 8.03
C TYR A 248 -3.89 12.58 7.28
N VAL A 249 -4.22 13.68 7.95
CA VAL A 249 -4.26 15.01 7.30
C VAL A 249 -2.88 15.58 6.98
N GLY A 250 -1.82 14.89 7.42
CA GLY A 250 -0.44 15.25 7.13
C GLY A 250 0.14 16.25 8.13
N MET A 251 1.43 16.52 7.97
CA MET A 251 2.22 17.46 8.76
C MET A 251 2.77 18.62 7.93
N SER A 252 2.61 18.61 6.60
CA SER A 252 3.38 19.47 5.69
C SER A 252 2.60 20.23 4.63
N HIS A 253 1.38 19.80 4.26
CA HIS A 253 0.64 20.42 3.15
C HIS A 253 -0.65 21.15 3.55
N TYR A 254 -1.11 21.06 4.80
CA TYR A 254 -2.43 21.57 5.16
C TYR A 254 -2.45 23.05 5.59
N PHE A 255 -1.38 23.56 6.17
CA PHE A 255 -1.42 24.82 6.94
C PHE A 255 -1.23 26.08 6.10
N ARG A 256 -1.70 27.21 6.63
CA ARG A 256 -1.33 28.56 6.17
C ARG A 256 0.00 28.97 6.80
N LEU A 257 0.75 29.80 6.08
CA LEU A 257 2.01 30.37 6.58
C LEU A 257 1.95 31.89 6.68
N GLU A 258 2.67 32.44 7.66
CA GLU A 258 2.94 33.86 7.80
C GLU A 258 4.43 34.15 7.89
N ALA A 259 4.84 35.31 7.35
CA ALA A 259 6.22 35.74 7.37
C ALA A 259 6.58 36.36 8.73
N ASN A 260 7.67 35.89 9.33
CA ASN A 260 8.23 36.48 10.55
C ASN A 260 9.75 36.29 10.59
N GLY A 261 10.50 37.34 10.91
CA GLY A 261 11.95 37.25 11.09
C GLY A 261 12.75 36.68 9.90
N GLY A 262 12.22 36.78 8.67
CA GLY A 262 12.83 36.20 7.46
C GLY A 262 12.47 34.74 7.18
N GLY A 263 11.66 34.09 8.03
CA GLY A 263 11.10 32.75 7.83
C GLY A 263 9.59 32.75 7.60
N LEU A 264 9.04 31.57 7.30
CA LEU A 264 7.61 31.33 7.17
C LEU A 264 7.16 30.31 8.23
N TYR A 265 6.14 30.65 9.01
CA TYR A 265 5.66 29.84 10.13
C TYR A 265 4.16 29.61 10.08
N ALA A 266 3.68 28.51 10.67
CA ALA A 266 2.27 28.17 10.72
C ALA A 266 1.43 29.33 11.29
N SER A 267 0.39 29.72 10.57
CA SER A 267 -0.44 30.89 10.87
C SER A 267 -1.87 30.51 11.20
N LEU A 268 -2.52 31.34 12.02
CA LEU A 268 -3.97 31.35 12.25
C LEU A 268 -4.67 32.47 11.46
N ALA A 269 -3.92 33.32 10.76
CA ALA A 269 -4.46 34.47 10.05
C ALA A 269 -5.23 34.02 8.79
N GLY A 270 -6.53 34.35 8.74
CA GLY A 270 -7.41 33.92 7.66
C GLY A 270 -7.84 32.45 7.74
N GLY A 271 -7.63 31.79 8.89
CA GLY A 271 -7.90 30.37 9.11
C GLY A 271 -6.62 29.57 9.34
N VAL A 272 -6.75 28.25 9.54
CA VAL A 272 -5.61 27.35 9.80
C VAL A 272 -5.23 26.49 8.60
N LEU A 273 -6.20 26.22 7.71
CA LEU A 273 -5.98 25.43 6.50
C LEU A 273 -5.77 26.35 5.30
N ASN A 274 -4.82 26.01 4.43
CA ASN A 274 -4.65 26.70 3.16
C ASN A 274 -5.75 26.33 2.16
N THR A 275 -5.98 27.20 1.18
CA THR A 275 -7.06 27.06 0.19
C THR A 275 -6.98 25.77 -0.63
N PRO A 276 -5.80 25.33 -1.13
CA PRO A 276 -5.66 24.02 -1.78
C PRO A 276 -6.09 22.84 -0.91
N CYS A 277 -5.63 22.80 0.35
CA CYS A 277 -6.00 21.75 1.29
C CYS A 277 -7.52 21.68 1.52
N VAL A 278 -8.16 22.84 1.69
CA VAL A 278 -9.62 22.93 1.86
C VAL A 278 -10.36 22.42 0.62
N ALA A 279 -9.91 22.81 -0.59
CA ALA A 279 -10.52 22.37 -1.84
C ALA A 279 -10.44 20.84 -2.02
N TRP A 280 -9.25 20.28 -1.82
CA TRP A 280 -9.01 18.84 -1.93
C TRP A 280 -9.86 18.04 -0.95
N HIS A 281 -9.83 18.40 0.35
CA HIS A 281 -10.54 17.63 1.37
C HIS A 281 -12.06 17.78 1.31
N ARG A 282 -12.58 18.93 0.84
CA ARG A 282 -14.02 19.07 0.58
C ARG A 282 -14.48 18.06 -0.48
N HIS A 283 -13.68 17.89 -1.53
CA HIS A 283 -14.00 16.96 -2.61
C HIS A 283 -13.79 15.51 -2.17
N PHE A 284 -12.70 15.21 -1.46
CA PHE A 284 -12.47 13.90 -0.84
C PHE A 284 -13.63 13.46 0.06
N ALA A 285 -14.12 14.34 0.94
CA ALA A 285 -15.22 14.03 1.83
C ALA A 285 -16.54 13.77 1.07
N ALA A 286 -16.81 14.55 0.02
CA ALA A 286 -18.00 14.38 -0.81
C ALA A 286 -17.97 13.06 -1.60
N GLU A 287 -16.84 12.75 -2.23
CA GLU A 287 -16.63 11.51 -2.99
C GLU A 287 -16.64 10.28 -2.07
N ALA A 288 -15.97 10.34 -0.91
CA ALA A 288 -15.98 9.27 0.08
C ALA A 288 -17.42 8.95 0.51
N ARG A 289 -18.23 9.98 0.81
CA ARG A 289 -19.64 9.82 1.13
C ARG A 289 -20.43 9.20 -0.02
N ALA A 290 -20.22 9.66 -1.25
CA ALA A 290 -20.91 9.15 -2.44
C ALA A 290 -20.61 7.66 -2.67
N LEU A 291 -19.41 7.21 -2.33
CA LEU A 291 -18.97 5.82 -2.42
C LEU A 291 -19.31 4.99 -1.17
N GLY A 292 -19.93 5.58 -0.14
CA GLY A 292 -20.33 4.90 1.08
C GLY A 292 -19.23 4.69 2.12
N TYR A 293 -18.09 5.37 1.99
CA TYR A 293 -17.02 5.32 2.98
C TYR A 293 -17.33 6.18 4.21
N GLY A 294 -16.91 5.68 5.38
CA GLY A 294 -16.63 6.54 6.53
C GLY A 294 -15.23 7.16 6.39
N VAL A 295 -15.00 8.31 7.03
CA VAL A 295 -13.67 8.93 7.11
C VAL A 295 -13.32 9.17 8.57
N ILE A 296 -12.17 8.64 9.00
CA ILE A 296 -11.54 8.95 10.28
C ILE A 296 -10.49 10.01 10.01
N TRP A 297 -10.72 11.23 10.48
CA TRP A 297 -9.77 12.34 10.34
C TRP A 297 -8.68 12.18 11.39
N SER A 298 -7.47 11.84 10.94
CA SER A 298 -6.33 11.61 11.82
C SER A 298 -5.41 12.83 11.81
N LEU A 299 -5.15 13.37 13.01
CA LEU A 299 -4.26 14.50 13.23
C LEU A 299 -3.19 14.12 14.25
N SER A 300 -1.92 14.27 13.87
CA SER A 300 -0.78 14.04 14.75
C SER A 300 -0.36 15.30 15.50
N TYR A 301 0.54 15.14 16.47
CA TYR A 301 1.21 16.25 17.15
C TYR A 301 2.47 16.70 16.38
N GLU A 302 2.50 16.45 15.07
CA GLU A 302 3.63 16.77 14.21
C GLU A 302 3.33 17.97 13.30
N LEU A 303 4.38 18.74 13.00
CA LEU A 303 4.36 19.82 12.03
C LEU A 303 5.73 19.90 11.35
N LEU A 304 5.78 20.21 10.06
CA LEU A 304 7.05 20.34 9.34
C LEU A 304 8.00 21.32 10.05
N ASP A 305 9.23 20.88 10.40
CA ASP A 305 10.12 21.60 11.33
C ASP A 305 10.44 23.02 10.88
N GLN A 306 10.60 23.22 9.57
CA GLN A 306 10.95 24.51 8.97
C GLN A 306 9.85 25.58 9.13
N HIS A 307 8.60 25.15 9.35
CA HIS A 307 7.43 26.02 9.51
C HIS A 307 6.88 26.03 10.93
N CYS A 308 7.54 25.31 11.84
CA CYS A 308 7.14 25.21 13.24
C CYS A 308 7.81 26.31 14.07
N TRP A 309 7.01 27.00 14.90
CA TRP A 309 7.49 28.01 15.83
C TRP A 309 8.48 27.42 16.84
N GLY A 310 9.52 28.16 17.18
CA GLY A 310 10.64 27.64 17.97
C GLY A 310 10.27 27.23 19.40
N ASP A 311 9.31 27.92 20.00
CA ASP A 311 8.76 27.66 21.34
C ASP A 311 7.71 26.54 21.36
N TRP A 312 7.15 26.17 20.21
CA TRP A 312 6.21 25.05 20.11
C TRP A 312 6.90 23.68 20.13
N LYS A 313 8.19 23.63 19.81
CA LYS A 313 8.96 22.37 19.66
C LYS A 313 9.27 21.76 21.02
N GLN A 314 9.04 20.46 21.15
CA GLN A 314 9.61 19.64 22.22
C GLN A 314 11.15 19.71 22.19
N ARG A 315 11.81 19.68 23.36
CA ARG A 315 13.28 19.77 23.47
C ARG A 315 13.86 18.79 24.46
N ALA A 316 15.03 18.25 24.14
CA ALA A 316 15.86 17.49 25.07
C ALA A 316 16.49 18.41 26.13
N GLY A 317 17.09 17.81 27.17
CA GLY A 317 17.65 18.55 28.31
C GLY A 317 18.74 19.57 27.95
N ASP A 318 19.46 19.34 26.84
CA ASP A 318 20.48 20.23 26.27
C ASP A 318 19.92 21.32 25.34
N GLY A 319 18.60 21.36 25.15
CA GLY A 319 17.92 22.30 24.27
C GLY A 319 17.76 21.82 22.81
N SER A 320 18.31 20.65 22.45
CA SER A 320 18.16 20.08 21.11
C SER A 320 16.68 19.84 20.78
N PRO A 321 16.18 20.28 19.60
CA PRO A 321 14.77 20.11 19.24
C PRO A 321 14.46 18.65 18.88
N ALA A 322 13.26 18.19 19.25
CA ALA A 322 12.72 16.91 18.79
C ALA A 322 12.47 16.96 17.28
N ARG A 323 13.09 16.03 16.55
CA ARG A 323 12.96 15.89 15.10
C ARG A 323 12.85 14.44 14.71
N THR A 324 11.93 14.15 13.79
CA THR A 324 11.83 12.83 13.15
C THR A 324 13.00 12.58 12.21
N GLY A 325 13.16 11.31 11.79
CA GLY A 325 14.24 10.88 10.89
C GLY A 325 14.02 11.20 9.40
N TRP A 326 12.91 11.87 9.04
CA TRP A 326 12.57 12.21 7.66
C TRP A 326 13.37 13.42 7.14
N GLU A 327 13.48 13.57 5.82
CA GLU A 327 14.10 14.72 5.17
C GLU A 327 13.13 15.40 4.19
N PRO A 328 12.77 16.69 4.41
CA PRO A 328 13.01 17.47 5.62
C PRO A 328 12.24 16.92 6.84
N PRO A 329 12.76 17.13 8.07
CA PRO A 329 12.17 16.54 9.28
C PRO A 329 10.89 17.25 9.72
N SER A 330 10.08 16.53 10.48
CA SER A 330 9.02 17.10 11.30
C SER A 330 9.55 17.54 12.67
N ALA A 331 8.84 18.48 13.29
CA ALA A 331 8.98 18.81 14.69
C ALA A 331 7.78 18.28 15.47
N LEU A 332 8.03 17.84 16.70
CA LEU A 332 7.00 17.40 17.62
C LEU A 332 6.53 18.58 18.46
N LEU A 333 5.22 18.85 18.42
CA LEU A 333 4.58 19.92 19.16
C LEU A 333 4.50 19.55 20.64
N SER A 334 4.89 20.47 21.52
CA SER A 334 4.90 20.25 22.97
C SER A 334 3.48 20.19 23.54
N PRO A 335 3.06 19.06 24.14
CA PRO A 335 1.78 18.95 24.84
C PRO A 335 1.60 19.95 25.99
N ALA A 336 2.69 20.50 26.52
CA ALA A 336 2.69 21.51 27.58
C ALA A 336 2.48 22.94 27.04
N HIS A 337 2.67 23.16 25.74
CA HIS A 337 2.64 24.49 25.16
C HIS A 337 1.23 24.88 24.70
N GLY A 338 0.59 25.82 25.41
CA GLY A 338 -0.79 26.24 25.14
C GLY A 338 -1.05 26.75 23.71
N GLY A 339 -0.11 27.50 23.12
CA GLY A 339 -0.20 27.99 21.73
C GLY A 339 -0.24 26.86 20.69
N ALA A 340 0.74 25.95 20.72
CA ALA A 340 0.77 24.75 19.88
C ALA A 340 -0.50 23.88 20.02
N MET A 341 -0.98 23.66 21.25
CA MET A 341 -2.19 22.87 21.48
C MET A 341 -3.46 23.58 21.01
N ALA A 342 -3.55 24.90 21.18
CA ALA A 342 -4.65 25.70 20.63
C ALA A 342 -4.65 25.68 19.10
N TYR A 343 -3.47 25.68 18.47
CA TYR A 343 -3.34 25.52 17.02
C TYR A 343 -3.87 24.16 16.55
N LEU A 344 -3.47 23.05 17.18
CA LEU A 344 -4.00 21.72 16.85
C LEU A 344 -5.52 21.63 17.02
N GLN A 345 -6.08 22.25 18.06
CA GLN A 345 -7.53 22.33 18.27
C GLN A 345 -8.24 23.02 17.10
N GLN A 346 -7.66 24.11 16.58
CA GLN A 346 -8.24 24.81 15.42
C GLN A 346 -8.11 23.99 14.13
N VAL A 347 -7.02 23.24 13.96
CA VAL A 347 -6.85 22.31 12.82
C VAL A 347 -7.91 21.21 12.87
N ALA A 348 -8.08 20.57 14.03
CA ALA A 348 -9.12 19.57 14.26
C ALA A 348 -10.52 20.14 13.99
N HIS A 349 -10.81 21.33 14.50
CA HIS A 349 -12.05 22.05 14.24
C HIS A 349 -12.31 22.23 12.73
N ALA A 350 -11.31 22.68 11.97
CA ALA A 350 -11.46 22.91 10.52
C ALA A 350 -11.73 21.61 9.73
N PHE A 351 -11.02 20.51 10.03
CA PHE A 351 -11.27 19.23 9.35
C PHE A 351 -12.62 18.61 9.72
N VAL A 352 -13.02 18.70 10.99
CA VAL A 352 -14.34 18.23 11.43
C VAL A 352 -15.46 19.04 10.77
N GLN A 353 -15.28 20.35 10.57
CA GLN A 353 -16.24 21.16 9.81
C GLN A 353 -16.39 20.67 8.35
N LEU A 354 -15.31 20.23 7.70
CA LEU A 354 -15.38 19.63 6.36
C LEU A 354 -16.20 18.33 6.38
N ALA A 355 -16.01 17.49 7.40
CA ALA A 355 -16.79 16.27 7.59
C ALA A 355 -18.28 16.55 7.76
N VAL A 356 -18.62 17.51 8.62
CA VAL A 356 -20.00 17.95 8.88
C VAL A 356 -20.62 18.53 7.61
N ALA A 357 -19.91 19.39 6.88
CA ALA A 357 -20.38 19.98 5.64
C ALA A 357 -20.65 18.94 4.54
N ALA A 358 -19.86 17.86 4.50
CA ALA A 358 -20.10 16.75 3.60
C ALA A 358 -21.24 15.83 4.05
N GLY A 359 -21.70 15.92 5.30
CA GLY A 359 -22.71 15.03 5.87
C GLY A 359 -22.16 13.64 6.20
N LEU A 360 -20.87 13.56 6.57
CA LEU A 360 -20.23 12.36 7.11
C LEU A 360 -20.44 12.28 8.63
N ALA A 361 -20.49 11.05 9.16
CA ALA A 361 -20.34 10.83 10.59
C ALA A 361 -18.96 11.31 11.04
N VAL A 362 -18.89 12.08 12.13
CA VAL A 362 -17.64 12.65 12.60
C VAL A 362 -16.87 11.62 13.41
N ARG A 363 -15.75 11.17 12.87
CA ARG A 363 -14.75 10.34 13.55
C ARG A 363 -13.41 11.05 13.54
N PHE A 364 -12.82 11.23 14.71
CA PHE A 364 -11.57 11.97 14.86
C PHE A 364 -10.54 11.15 15.63
N GLN A 365 -9.42 10.84 14.99
CA GLN A 365 -8.29 10.15 15.60
C GLN A 365 -7.26 11.19 16.07
N VAL A 366 -6.89 11.11 17.34
CA VAL A 366 -5.65 11.69 17.84
C VAL A 366 -4.51 10.74 17.47
N GLY A 367 -3.77 11.11 16.43
CA GLY A 367 -2.60 10.38 15.94
C GLY A 367 -1.36 10.77 16.73
N GLU A 368 -0.46 9.81 16.95
CA GLU A 368 0.90 10.05 17.43
C GLU A 368 1.11 11.10 18.55
N PRO A 369 0.30 11.14 19.62
CA PRO A 369 0.46 12.15 20.65
C PRO A 369 1.48 11.64 21.68
N TRP A 370 2.78 11.85 21.48
CA TRP A 370 3.79 11.42 22.46
C TRP A 370 4.91 12.43 22.71
N TRP A 371 5.55 12.27 23.87
CA TRP A 371 6.84 12.89 24.16
C TRP A 371 7.93 12.17 23.39
N TRP A 372 8.63 12.90 22.51
CA TRP A 372 9.68 12.36 21.68
C TRP A 372 10.84 11.82 22.53
N VAL A 373 11.44 10.74 22.06
CA VAL A 373 12.69 10.22 22.61
C VAL A 373 13.70 10.21 21.47
N MET A 374 14.80 10.92 21.65
CA MET A 374 15.90 10.95 20.69
C MET A 374 16.45 9.53 20.46
N PRO A 375 17.09 9.25 19.30
CA PRO A 375 17.66 7.92 19.04
C PRO A 375 18.62 7.43 20.13
N ASP A 376 19.30 8.35 20.82
CA ASP A 376 20.21 8.07 21.94
C ASP A 376 19.52 7.83 23.29
N GLY A 377 18.19 7.97 23.37
CA GLY A 377 17.38 7.72 24.57
C GLY A 377 17.09 8.94 25.43
N ARG A 378 17.48 10.15 25.01
CA ARG A 378 17.10 11.39 25.73
C ARG A 378 15.62 11.74 25.49
N PRO A 379 14.81 11.99 26.53
CA PRO A 379 13.43 12.42 26.35
C PRO A 379 13.35 13.92 26.05
N CYS A 380 12.38 14.31 25.24
CA CYS A 380 12.16 15.70 24.82
C CYS A 380 11.02 16.37 25.59
N LEU A 381 11.12 16.42 26.92
CA LEU A 381 10.14 17.04 27.82
C LEU A 381 10.64 18.34 28.47
N TYR A 382 11.71 18.94 27.92
CA TYR A 382 12.47 20.03 28.52
C TYR A 382 12.43 21.35 27.73
N ASP A 383 11.44 21.53 26.86
CA ASP A 383 11.10 22.86 26.36
C ASP A 383 10.62 23.75 27.51
N ASP A 384 10.58 25.08 27.30
CA ASP A 384 10.28 26.03 28.37
C ASP A 384 8.91 25.79 29.01
N ALA A 385 7.91 25.44 28.21
CA ALA A 385 6.57 25.09 28.69
C ALA A 385 6.58 23.76 29.47
N GLY A 386 7.28 22.76 28.95
CA GLY A 386 7.52 21.48 29.64
C GLY A 386 8.19 21.67 31.00
N ARG A 387 9.26 22.47 31.09
CA ARG A 387 9.96 22.77 32.36
C ARG A 387 9.04 23.46 33.36
N ALA A 388 8.27 24.45 32.90
CA ALA A 388 7.37 25.20 33.77
C ALA A 388 6.23 24.33 34.33
N LEU A 389 5.68 23.42 33.52
CA LEU A 389 4.52 22.61 33.91
C LEU A 389 4.91 21.34 34.66
N LEU A 390 6.05 20.73 34.32
CA LEU A 390 6.47 19.44 34.85
C LEU A 390 7.40 19.55 36.06
N ASP A 391 8.09 20.68 36.25
CA ASP A 391 9.20 20.80 37.21
C ASP A 391 10.09 19.53 37.20
N PRO A 392 10.72 19.21 36.05
CA PRO A 392 11.23 17.88 35.78
C PRO A 392 12.52 17.61 36.56
N VAL A 393 12.63 16.41 37.14
CA VAL A 393 13.92 15.86 37.54
C VAL A 393 14.62 15.32 36.29
N GLU A 394 15.90 15.64 36.13
CA GLU A 394 16.65 15.30 34.93
C GLU A 394 16.73 13.78 34.71
N ILE A 395 16.35 13.37 33.51
CA ILE A 395 16.44 12.01 32.97
C ILE A 395 17.41 12.08 31.79
N ALA A 396 18.65 11.64 32.03
CA ALA A 396 19.68 11.60 31.00
C ALA A 396 19.36 10.57 29.90
N ASN A 397 18.73 9.44 30.26
CA ASN A 397 18.35 8.41 29.31
C ASN A 397 17.17 7.58 29.85
N VAL A 398 16.08 7.48 29.10
CA VAL A 398 14.90 6.68 29.51
C VAL A 398 15.14 5.17 29.48
N ARG A 399 16.25 4.73 28.85
CA ARG A 399 16.66 3.32 28.80
C ARG A 399 17.54 2.90 29.99
N GLY A 400 17.90 3.84 30.86
CA GLY A 400 18.59 3.58 32.11
C GLY A 400 17.64 3.19 33.25
N SER A 401 18.19 2.81 34.39
CA SER A 401 17.41 2.68 35.63
C SER A 401 16.99 4.07 36.11
N LEU A 402 15.70 4.26 36.33
CA LEU A 402 15.14 5.52 36.83
C LEU A 402 14.78 5.41 38.31
N ASP A 403 15.02 6.48 39.06
CA ASP A 403 14.58 6.58 40.45
C ASP A 403 13.10 7.04 40.58
N ASP A 404 12.61 7.10 41.81
CA ASP A 404 11.23 7.50 42.11
C ASP A 404 10.91 8.94 41.65
N ALA A 405 11.88 9.85 41.67
CA ALA A 405 11.68 11.24 41.30
C ALA A 405 11.65 11.42 39.77
N GLN A 406 12.48 10.66 39.06
CA GLN A 406 12.49 10.56 37.60
C GLN A 406 11.22 9.88 37.07
N THR A 407 10.78 8.77 37.67
CA THR A 407 9.51 8.14 37.30
C THR A 407 8.31 9.05 37.57
N ALA A 408 8.32 9.80 38.68
CA ALA A 408 7.30 10.83 38.94
C ALA A 408 7.30 11.96 37.90
N THR A 409 8.45 12.29 37.31
CA THR A 409 8.52 13.24 36.18
C THR A 409 7.80 12.69 34.95
N LEU A 410 7.99 11.40 34.63
CA LEU A 410 7.27 10.75 33.52
C LEU A 410 5.77 10.64 33.79
N ASP A 411 5.34 10.40 35.04
CA ASP A 411 3.92 10.39 35.40
C ASP A 411 3.27 11.77 35.19
N ARG A 412 3.96 12.86 35.56
CA ARG A 412 3.50 14.23 35.28
C ARG A 412 3.43 14.50 33.78
N ALA A 413 4.44 14.08 33.01
CA ALA A 413 4.44 14.21 31.56
C ALA A 413 3.25 13.47 30.92
N GLY A 414 2.92 12.29 31.43
CA GLY A 414 1.74 11.52 31.03
C GLY A 414 0.42 12.21 31.37
N ALA A 415 0.32 12.85 32.54
CA ALA A 415 -0.86 13.62 32.91
C ALA A 415 -1.08 14.83 31.99
N VAL A 416 0.00 15.53 31.60
CA VAL A 416 -0.06 16.63 30.63
C VAL A 416 -0.50 16.15 29.25
N LEU A 417 0.03 15.00 28.81
CA LEU A 417 -0.35 14.41 27.53
C LEU A 417 -1.83 13.98 27.50
N ALA A 418 -2.30 13.33 28.57
CA ALA A 418 -3.72 12.98 28.71
C ALA A 418 -4.62 14.23 28.73
N ALA A 419 -4.21 15.30 29.40
CA ALA A 419 -4.98 16.54 29.43
C ALA A 419 -5.04 17.24 28.07
N SER A 420 -3.93 17.28 27.31
CA SER A 420 -3.91 17.93 26.00
C SER A 420 -4.77 17.18 24.98
N THR A 421 -4.71 15.84 24.98
CA THR A 421 -5.53 15.00 24.09
C THR A 421 -7.03 15.04 24.46
N ALA A 422 -7.36 15.15 25.75
CA ALA A 422 -8.73 15.42 26.20
C ALA A 422 -9.23 16.81 25.75
N ALA A 423 -8.38 17.84 25.79
CA ALA A 423 -8.74 19.17 25.30
C ALA A 423 -8.96 19.19 23.78
N LEU A 424 -8.13 18.45 23.03
CA LEU A 424 -8.26 18.32 21.57
C LEU A 424 -9.59 17.65 21.18
N THR A 425 -9.92 16.52 21.81
CA THR A 425 -11.21 15.84 21.60
C THR A 425 -12.40 16.66 22.10
N GLY A 426 -12.22 17.44 23.17
CA GLY A 426 -13.19 18.44 23.62
C GLY A 426 -13.48 19.50 22.55
N ALA A 427 -12.46 20.03 21.88
CA ALA A 427 -12.63 20.99 20.79
C ALA A 427 -13.37 20.38 19.59
N VAL A 428 -13.11 19.11 19.27
CA VAL A 428 -13.87 18.37 18.24
C VAL A 428 -15.36 18.27 18.62
N ARG A 429 -15.66 17.90 19.86
CA ARG A 429 -17.04 17.75 20.35
C ARG A 429 -17.80 19.08 20.46
N GLN A 430 -17.10 20.22 20.53
CA GLN A 430 -17.75 21.53 20.40
C GLN A 430 -18.33 21.77 19.01
N VAL A 431 -17.73 21.19 17.96
CA VAL A 431 -18.25 21.26 16.58
C VAL A 431 -19.32 20.20 16.35
N ALA A 432 -19.05 18.98 16.81
CA ALA A 432 -19.90 17.83 16.60
C ALA A 432 -20.03 17.04 17.92
N PRO A 433 -21.08 17.29 18.73
CA PRO A 433 -21.25 16.66 20.03
C PRO A 433 -21.25 15.13 20.02
N GLU A 434 -21.73 14.53 18.93
CA GLU A 434 -21.80 13.07 18.70
C GLU A 434 -20.52 12.51 18.05
N ALA A 435 -19.43 13.28 18.00
CA ALA A 435 -18.18 12.83 17.40
C ALA A 435 -17.59 11.63 18.16
N GLU A 436 -17.29 10.57 17.41
CA GLU A 436 -16.54 9.42 17.87
C GLU A 436 -15.05 9.79 17.93
N THR A 437 -14.43 9.65 19.10
CA THR A 437 -13.03 9.98 19.32
C THR A 437 -12.19 8.72 19.41
N LEU A 438 -11.07 8.72 18.69
CA LEU A 438 -10.15 7.60 18.60
C LEU A 438 -8.75 8.04 19.03
N LEU A 439 -7.98 7.11 19.58
CA LEU A 439 -6.59 7.34 19.98
C LEU A 439 -5.69 6.28 19.34
N LEU A 440 -4.66 6.70 18.62
CA LEU A 440 -3.63 5.80 18.09
C LEU A 440 -2.46 5.68 19.08
N ALA A 441 -2.10 4.44 19.43
CA ALA A 441 -0.93 4.12 20.23
C ALA A 441 0.04 3.26 19.43
N TYR A 442 1.21 3.82 19.12
CA TYR A 442 2.30 3.11 18.45
C TYR A 442 3.11 2.28 19.44
N LEU A 443 2.75 1.00 19.57
CA LEU A 443 3.24 0.09 20.60
C LEU A 443 4.77 -0.10 20.61
N PRO A 444 5.47 -0.21 19.46
CA PRO A 444 6.92 -0.38 19.43
C PRO A 444 7.69 0.70 20.17
N THR A 445 7.25 1.96 20.06
CA THR A 445 7.90 3.08 20.74
C THR A 445 7.42 3.25 22.17
N VAL A 446 6.10 3.21 22.42
CA VAL A 446 5.56 3.54 23.75
C VAL A 446 5.74 2.40 24.77
N LEU A 447 5.99 1.17 24.30
CA LEU A 447 6.31 -0.01 25.10
C LEU A 447 7.71 -0.56 24.81
N ASP A 448 8.66 0.30 24.42
CA ASP A 448 10.07 -0.08 24.23
C ASP A 448 10.59 -0.85 25.44
N ALA A 449 10.99 -2.11 25.24
CA ALA A 449 11.50 -2.98 26.29
C ALA A 449 12.79 -2.45 26.92
N ALA A 450 13.56 -1.62 26.19
CA ALA A 450 14.73 -0.94 26.72
C ALA A 450 14.36 0.23 27.64
N ALA A 451 13.14 0.79 27.54
CA ALA A 451 12.68 1.94 28.32
C ALA A 451 11.35 1.63 29.06
N PRO A 452 11.35 0.69 30.03
CA PRO A 452 10.14 0.13 30.62
C PRO A 452 9.23 1.14 31.34
N GLU A 453 9.80 2.27 31.78
CA GLU A 453 9.10 3.36 32.47
C GLU A 453 8.49 4.39 31.50
N LEU A 454 8.86 4.39 30.21
CA LEU A 454 8.41 5.39 29.23
C LEU A 454 6.88 5.39 29.03
N LYS A 455 6.23 4.23 29.19
CA LYS A 455 4.77 4.08 29.18
C LYS A 455 4.04 5.00 30.17
N ARG A 456 4.72 5.50 31.21
CA ARG A 456 4.18 6.51 32.13
C ARG A 456 3.88 7.82 31.41
N ALA A 457 4.81 8.26 30.56
CA ALA A 457 4.68 9.49 29.78
C ALA A 457 3.87 9.28 28.50
N ASN A 458 4.07 8.18 27.78
CA ASN A 458 3.55 7.98 26.41
C ASN A 458 2.41 6.96 26.28
N LEU A 459 1.96 6.38 27.38
CA LEU A 459 0.73 5.58 27.44
C LEU A 459 0.00 5.86 28.77
N PRO A 460 -0.33 7.12 29.10
CA PRO A 460 -0.81 7.50 30.42
C PRO A 460 -2.13 6.81 30.81
N ILE A 461 -2.33 6.57 32.11
CA ILE A 461 -3.58 6.00 32.66
C ILE A 461 -4.79 6.91 32.39
N GLY A 462 -4.58 8.21 32.16
CA GLY A 462 -5.64 9.14 31.75
C GLY A 462 -6.29 8.77 30.40
N TRP A 463 -5.69 7.88 29.61
CA TRP A 463 -6.29 7.34 28.39
C TRP A 463 -7.12 6.07 28.60
N ALA A 464 -7.13 5.52 29.82
CA ALA A 464 -7.90 4.31 30.11
C ALA A 464 -9.39 4.53 29.80
N SER A 465 -10.07 3.46 29.40
CA SER A 465 -11.48 3.49 29.06
C SER A 465 -12.30 4.08 30.22
N PRO A 466 -13.22 5.02 29.95
CA PRO A 466 -13.76 5.39 28.64
C PRO A 466 -13.23 6.73 28.07
N ALA A 467 -11.95 7.09 28.27
CA ALA A 467 -11.42 8.40 27.83
C ALA A 467 -11.60 8.68 26.32
N PHE A 468 -11.45 7.66 25.49
CA PHE A 468 -11.77 7.66 24.06
C PHE A 468 -12.89 6.67 23.78
N ASP A 469 -13.57 6.82 22.64
CA ASP A 469 -14.57 5.87 22.20
C ASP A 469 -13.92 4.56 21.71
N VAL A 470 -12.79 4.68 20.98
CA VAL A 470 -12.03 3.56 20.40
C VAL A 470 -10.52 3.72 20.64
N LEU A 471 -9.85 2.65 21.05
CA LEU A 471 -8.39 2.58 21.12
C LEU A 471 -7.83 1.91 19.86
N GLN A 472 -6.89 2.55 19.18
CA GLN A 472 -6.26 2.03 17.97
C GLN A 472 -4.82 1.62 18.29
N LEU A 473 -4.50 0.37 18.02
CA LEU A 473 -3.19 -0.21 18.32
C LEU A 473 -2.42 -0.42 17.02
N GLU A 474 -1.22 0.13 16.96
CA GLU A 474 -0.31 0.01 15.82
C GLU A 474 1.01 -0.57 16.25
N ASP A 475 1.53 -1.53 15.47
CA ASP A 475 2.81 -2.17 15.75
C ASP A 475 3.54 -2.65 14.50
N TYR A 476 3.47 -1.87 13.42
CA TYR A 476 3.99 -2.29 12.12
C TYR A 476 5.48 -2.70 12.13
N ASP A 477 6.33 -2.11 12.98
CA ASP A 477 7.73 -2.53 13.12
C ASP A 477 7.86 -4.00 13.54
N TRP A 478 6.90 -4.53 14.31
CA TRP A 478 6.86 -5.92 14.72
C TRP A 478 6.12 -6.78 13.69
N ALA A 479 4.99 -6.28 13.18
CA ALA A 479 4.17 -7.01 12.22
C ALA A 479 4.88 -7.25 10.89
N ALA A 480 5.59 -6.23 10.34
CA ALA A 480 6.31 -6.33 9.07
C ALA A 480 7.43 -7.38 9.08
N VAL A 481 8.02 -7.65 10.25
CA VAL A 481 9.07 -8.68 10.43
C VAL A 481 8.52 -10.00 11.00
N GLY A 482 7.20 -10.12 11.16
CA GLY A 482 6.55 -11.33 11.67
C GLY A 482 6.81 -11.62 13.15
N ASN A 483 7.13 -10.61 13.96
CA ASN A 483 7.38 -10.75 15.41
C ASN A 483 6.07 -10.84 16.21
N VAL A 484 5.30 -11.91 15.97
CA VAL A 484 3.99 -12.17 16.59
C VAL A 484 4.05 -12.14 18.12
N ALA A 485 5.17 -12.54 18.71
CA ALA A 485 5.35 -12.54 20.16
C ALA A 485 5.43 -11.11 20.73
N ALA A 486 6.06 -10.16 20.03
CA ALA A 486 6.09 -8.76 20.45
C ALA A 486 4.70 -8.13 20.34
N THR A 487 4.00 -8.34 19.22
CA THR A 487 2.60 -7.94 19.03
C THR A 487 1.72 -8.42 20.16
N ALA A 488 1.73 -9.73 20.46
CA ALA A 488 0.89 -10.30 21.51
C ALA A 488 1.18 -9.69 22.89
N ARG A 489 2.47 -9.47 23.24
CA ARG A 489 2.85 -8.84 24.50
C ARG A 489 2.46 -7.37 24.57
N GLY A 490 2.66 -6.62 23.49
CA GLY A 490 2.33 -5.20 23.43
C GLY A 490 0.83 -4.96 23.57
N ILE A 491 0.03 -5.75 22.85
CA ILE A 491 -1.44 -5.68 22.92
C ILE A 491 -1.92 -6.05 24.33
N ALA A 492 -1.44 -7.17 24.90
CA ALA A 492 -1.82 -7.55 26.26
C ALA A 492 -1.43 -6.49 27.31
N ALA A 493 -0.28 -5.83 27.14
CA ALA A 493 0.16 -4.75 28.02
C ALA A 493 -0.71 -3.50 27.88
N ALA A 494 -1.10 -3.12 26.65
CA ALA A 494 -2.00 -2.00 26.39
C ALA A 494 -3.41 -2.27 26.94
N GLU A 495 -3.93 -3.49 26.74
CA GLU A 495 -5.22 -3.94 27.27
C GLU A 495 -5.25 -3.91 28.80
N ALA A 496 -4.23 -4.50 29.44
CA ALA A 496 -4.12 -4.50 30.90
C ALA A 496 -4.01 -3.08 31.48
N ARG A 497 -3.42 -2.15 30.74
CA ARG A 497 -3.18 -0.77 31.18
C ARG A 497 -4.37 0.16 30.94
N LEU A 498 -5.06 0.02 29.81
CA LEU A 498 -6.08 0.96 29.35
C LEU A 498 -7.51 0.39 29.37
N GLY A 499 -7.69 -0.92 29.42
CA GLY A 499 -8.99 -1.54 29.68
C GLY A 499 -10.03 -1.43 28.56
N TYR A 500 -9.62 -1.26 27.30
CA TYR A 500 -10.54 -1.30 26.15
C TYR A 500 -10.78 -2.75 25.73
N PRO A 501 -12.03 -3.22 25.64
CA PRO A 501 -12.33 -4.56 25.13
C PRO A 501 -12.11 -4.61 23.60
N PRO A 502 -11.92 -5.80 22.98
CA PRO A 502 -11.62 -5.92 21.54
C PRO A 502 -12.62 -5.19 20.63
N GLU A 503 -13.91 -5.22 20.92
CA GLU A 503 -14.95 -4.54 20.14
C GLU A 503 -14.87 -2.99 20.21
N ARG A 504 -14.03 -2.43 21.08
CA ARG A 504 -13.66 -1.01 21.15
C ARG A 504 -12.19 -0.77 20.83
N GLN A 505 -11.56 -1.74 20.17
CA GLN A 505 -10.22 -1.61 19.61
C GLN A 505 -10.27 -1.63 18.08
N GLN A 506 -9.31 -0.97 17.45
CA GLN A 506 -8.95 -1.20 16.05
C GLN A 506 -7.45 -1.48 15.94
N TYR A 507 -7.03 -2.12 14.86
CA TYR A 507 -5.65 -2.54 14.67
C TYR A 507 -5.06 -2.05 13.35
N PHE A 508 -3.81 -1.62 13.37
CA PHE A 508 -3.05 -1.16 12.21
C PHE A 508 -1.90 -2.15 11.97
N ALA A 509 -1.98 -2.92 10.88
CA ALA A 509 -1.03 -3.99 10.61
C ALA A 509 0.32 -3.50 10.04
N GLY A 510 0.29 -2.49 9.15
CA GLY A 510 1.51 -1.88 8.60
C GLY A 510 1.66 -1.93 7.08
N PHE A 511 2.82 -1.44 6.62
CA PHE A 511 3.22 -1.29 5.21
C PHE A 511 4.65 -1.79 5.03
N VAL A 512 4.99 -2.01 3.77
CA VAL A 512 6.37 -2.20 3.32
C VAL A 512 7.00 -0.85 3.00
N LEU A 513 7.98 -0.41 3.80
CA LEU A 513 8.65 0.87 3.60
C LEU A 513 9.31 0.96 2.22
N ARG A 514 10.10 -0.05 1.85
CA ARG A 514 10.90 -0.05 0.60
C ARG A 514 10.44 -1.13 -0.38
N PRO A 515 10.34 -0.85 -1.69
CA PRO A 515 9.82 -1.82 -2.67
C PRO A 515 10.54 -3.17 -2.69
N GLU A 516 11.85 -3.19 -2.41
CA GLU A 516 12.67 -4.40 -2.35
C GLU A 516 12.26 -5.36 -1.22
N ASP A 517 11.58 -4.84 -0.19
CA ASP A 517 11.16 -5.60 1.00
C ASP A 517 9.74 -6.17 0.85
N ALA A 518 9.17 -6.24 -0.37
CA ALA A 518 7.79 -6.65 -0.64
C ALA A 518 7.38 -8.03 -0.05
N GLY A 519 8.34 -8.88 0.32
CA GLY A 519 8.06 -10.12 1.07
C GLY A 519 7.44 -9.89 2.46
N GLN A 520 7.60 -8.70 3.05
CA GLN A 520 6.99 -8.32 4.33
C GLN A 520 5.45 -8.31 4.29
N TRP A 521 4.84 -8.14 3.12
CA TRP A 521 3.38 -8.19 2.95
C TRP A 521 2.76 -9.49 3.51
N GLN A 522 3.49 -10.61 3.44
CA GLN A 522 3.03 -11.88 4.03
C GLN A 522 2.80 -11.77 5.55
N ALA A 523 3.70 -11.10 6.25
CA ALA A 523 3.63 -10.98 7.70
C ALA A 523 2.60 -9.93 8.13
N ILE A 524 2.50 -8.83 7.37
CA ILE A 524 1.49 -7.78 7.54
C ILE A 524 0.08 -8.35 7.36
N ASP A 525 -0.17 -9.07 6.27
CA ASP A 525 -1.47 -9.70 5.98
C ASP A 525 -1.88 -10.67 7.10
N ARG A 526 -0.95 -11.51 7.56
CA ARG A 526 -1.19 -12.43 8.68
C ARG A 526 -1.47 -11.70 10.00
N ALA A 527 -0.79 -10.59 10.27
CA ALA A 527 -1.04 -9.78 11.46
C ALA A 527 -2.45 -9.15 11.41
N ALA A 528 -2.87 -8.67 10.23
CA ALA A 528 -4.20 -8.13 10.00
C ALA A 528 -5.30 -9.18 10.27
N GLU A 529 -5.15 -10.40 9.73
CA GLU A 529 -6.07 -11.51 9.96
C GLU A 529 -6.08 -11.97 11.43
N THR A 530 -4.92 -11.99 12.09
CA THR A 530 -4.82 -12.32 13.52
C THR A 530 -5.59 -11.32 14.37
N ALA A 531 -5.53 -10.03 14.04
CA ALA A 531 -6.32 -9.01 14.73
C ALA A 531 -7.82 -9.17 14.47
N ARG A 532 -8.24 -9.46 13.24
CA ARG A 532 -9.65 -9.76 12.92
C ARG A 532 -10.17 -10.96 13.70
N ALA A 533 -9.39 -12.03 13.79
CA ALA A 533 -9.73 -13.21 14.57
C ALA A 533 -9.86 -12.93 16.08
N ARG A 534 -9.22 -11.87 16.60
CA ARG A 534 -9.41 -11.38 17.98
C ARG A 534 -10.78 -10.68 18.18
N GLY A 535 -11.47 -10.32 17.09
CA GLY A 535 -12.74 -9.61 17.15
C GLY A 535 -12.60 -8.11 17.38
N VAL A 536 -11.49 -7.50 16.90
CA VAL A 536 -11.36 -6.03 16.89
C VAL A 536 -12.42 -5.40 15.98
N ALA A 537 -12.83 -4.17 16.29
CA ALA A 537 -13.89 -3.46 15.56
C ALA A 537 -13.56 -3.21 14.09
N ALA A 538 -12.28 -2.97 13.77
CA ALA A 538 -11.77 -2.84 12.42
C ALA A 538 -10.26 -3.08 12.38
N THR A 539 -9.78 -3.54 11.22
CA THR A 539 -8.35 -3.69 10.93
C THR A 539 -7.99 -2.86 9.71
N PHE A 540 -6.93 -2.06 9.82
CA PHE A 540 -6.44 -1.18 8.77
C PHE A 540 -5.11 -1.69 8.23
N LEU A 541 -5.00 -1.72 6.91
CA LEU A 541 -3.71 -1.69 6.25
C LEU A 541 -3.23 -0.24 6.18
N TRP A 542 -2.03 0.03 6.68
CA TRP A 542 -1.38 1.32 6.59
C TRP A 542 -0.16 1.09 5.70
N ALA A 543 -0.09 1.50 4.43
CA ALA A 543 -0.97 2.46 3.77
C ALA A 543 -1.20 2.19 2.27
N LEU A 544 -2.26 2.83 1.76
CA LEU A 544 -2.71 2.75 0.37
C LEU A 544 -1.60 3.02 -0.68
N PRO A 545 -0.69 3.99 -0.52
CA PRO A 545 0.39 4.20 -1.48
C PRO A 545 1.27 2.96 -1.68
N GLN A 546 1.60 2.24 -0.60
CA GLN A 546 2.41 1.02 -0.69
C GLN A 546 1.61 -0.16 -1.22
N VAL A 547 0.31 -0.25 -0.89
CA VAL A 547 -0.60 -1.22 -1.50
C VAL A 547 -0.61 -1.05 -3.03
N ILE A 548 -0.75 0.19 -3.50
CA ILE A 548 -0.70 0.55 -4.92
C ILE A 548 0.65 0.20 -5.52
N ARG A 549 1.75 0.69 -4.94
CA ARG A 549 3.12 0.53 -5.45
C ARG A 549 3.53 -0.93 -5.62
N ASP A 550 3.21 -1.76 -4.64
CA ASP A 550 3.67 -3.15 -4.60
C ASP A 550 2.68 -4.13 -5.28
N GLY A 551 1.51 -3.62 -5.67
CA GLY A 551 0.46 -4.42 -6.27
C GLY A 551 -0.25 -5.34 -5.28
N PHE A 552 -0.34 -4.94 -4.01
CA PHE A 552 -0.92 -5.78 -2.96
C PHE A 552 -2.45 -5.88 -3.11
N VAL A 553 -2.93 -7.12 -3.12
CA VAL A 553 -4.34 -7.47 -3.14
C VAL A 553 -4.60 -8.46 -2.01
N HIS A 554 -5.66 -8.24 -1.23
CA HIS A 554 -6.12 -9.16 -0.20
C HIS A 554 -7.41 -9.88 -0.63
N PHE A 555 -7.59 -11.10 -0.14
CA PHE A 555 -8.79 -11.91 -0.30
C PHE A 555 -9.18 -12.50 1.05
N ASP A 556 -10.40 -12.24 1.51
CA ASP A 556 -10.95 -12.94 2.66
C ASP A 556 -10.99 -14.44 2.35
N GLU A 557 -10.51 -15.29 3.26
CA GLU A 557 -10.55 -16.75 3.11
C GLU A 557 -11.99 -17.34 3.27
N GLY A 558 -13.03 -16.54 2.95
CA GLY A 558 -14.40 -16.68 3.46
C GLY A 558 -15.55 -16.89 2.47
N GLU A 559 -15.33 -16.96 1.15
CA GLU A 559 -16.33 -17.62 0.28
C GLU A 559 -16.06 -19.14 0.32
N ASP A 560 -16.74 -19.81 1.26
CA ASP A 560 -16.68 -21.27 1.53
C ASP A 560 -15.32 -21.86 1.20
N ALA A 561 -14.28 -21.58 2.01
CA ALA A 561 -12.90 -22.06 1.87
C ALA A 561 -12.80 -23.16 0.81
N MET A 562 -12.69 -22.73 -0.46
CA MET A 562 -12.91 -23.65 -1.56
C MET A 562 -11.95 -24.79 -1.31
N GLN A 563 -12.45 -25.99 -1.10
CA GLN A 563 -11.60 -27.13 -0.77
C GLN A 563 -10.66 -27.36 -1.95
N ALA A 564 -9.48 -26.73 -1.90
CA ALA A 564 -8.57 -26.64 -3.02
C ALA A 564 -7.93 -28.01 -3.34
N PHE A 565 -8.05 -28.95 -2.42
CA PHE A 565 -7.55 -30.30 -2.54
C PHE A 565 -8.46 -31.30 -1.85
N ASP A 566 -8.88 -32.33 -2.58
CA ASP A 566 -9.52 -33.48 -1.99
C ASP A 566 -8.48 -34.59 -1.85
N ASP A 567 -8.32 -35.07 -0.62
CA ASP A 567 -7.35 -36.11 -0.29
C ASP A 567 -7.80 -37.51 -0.76
N VAL A 568 -8.01 -37.62 -2.08
CA VAL A 568 -8.44 -38.81 -2.79
C VAL A 568 -7.47 -39.05 -3.96
N ARG A 569 -7.24 -40.33 -4.28
CA ARG A 569 -6.42 -40.71 -5.42
C ARG A 569 -7.23 -40.70 -6.72
N PHE A 570 -6.56 -40.41 -7.82
CA PHE A 570 -7.11 -40.57 -9.16
C PHE A 570 -7.68 -42.00 -9.29
N PRO A 571 -8.94 -42.16 -9.75
CA PRO A 571 -9.69 -43.39 -9.51
C PRO A 571 -9.38 -44.51 -10.51
N LEU A 572 -8.62 -44.23 -11.58
CA LEU A 572 -8.31 -45.18 -12.64
C LEU A 572 -6.82 -45.53 -12.63
N ALA A 573 -6.50 -46.78 -12.94
CA ALA A 573 -5.12 -47.17 -13.21
C ALA A 573 -4.62 -46.44 -14.47
N LEU A 574 -3.41 -45.88 -14.40
CA LEU A 574 -2.82 -45.22 -15.56
C LEU A 574 -2.55 -46.25 -16.67
N GLY A 575 -3.01 -45.94 -17.87
CA GLY A 575 -2.75 -46.77 -19.04
C GLY A 575 -1.27 -46.83 -19.35
N ARG A 576 -0.83 -47.88 -20.05
CA ARG A 576 0.57 -48.04 -20.50
C ARG A 576 1.05 -46.90 -21.41
N GLU A 577 0.11 -46.14 -21.98
CA GLU A 577 0.34 -45.00 -22.88
C GLU A 577 0.13 -43.64 -22.19
N ALA A 578 0.06 -43.59 -20.85
CA ALA A 578 -0.01 -42.32 -20.13
C ALA A 578 1.28 -41.51 -20.34
N GLU A 579 1.13 -40.21 -20.58
CA GLU A 579 2.24 -39.29 -20.80
C GLU A 579 2.59 -38.56 -19.50
N VAL A 580 3.89 -38.37 -19.25
CA VAL A 580 4.43 -37.59 -18.13
C VAL A 580 5.49 -36.62 -18.68
N ALA A 581 5.25 -35.33 -18.52
CA ALA A 581 6.07 -34.27 -19.11
C ALA A 581 6.46 -33.21 -18.05
N PRO A 582 7.67 -33.27 -17.48
CA PRO A 582 8.22 -32.21 -16.64
C PRO A 582 8.53 -30.93 -17.47
N GLU A 583 8.02 -29.78 -17.04
CA GLU A 583 8.23 -28.48 -17.71
C GLU A 583 9.05 -27.52 -16.85
N LEU A 584 9.94 -26.75 -17.49
CA LEU A 584 10.70 -25.65 -16.89
C LEU A 584 10.39 -24.33 -17.61
N SER A 585 10.42 -23.21 -16.90
CA SER A 585 10.39 -21.87 -17.50
C SER A 585 11.80 -21.32 -17.55
N THR A 586 12.36 -21.15 -18.75
CA THR A 586 13.67 -20.52 -18.97
C THR A 586 13.56 -19.48 -20.06
N ALA A 587 13.78 -18.21 -19.71
CA ALA A 587 13.94 -17.15 -20.69
C ALA A 587 15.33 -17.26 -21.34
N ILE A 588 15.38 -17.35 -22.67
CA ILE A 588 16.61 -17.44 -23.45
C ILE A 588 16.69 -16.21 -24.35
N VAL A 589 17.76 -15.43 -24.20
CA VAL A 589 18.06 -14.29 -25.07
C VAL A 589 19.31 -14.61 -25.89
N THR A 590 19.15 -14.67 -27.20
CA THR A 590 20.26 -14.84 -28.15
C THR A 590 20.66 -13.48 -28.69
N SER A 591 21.91 -13.09 -28.46
CA SER A 591 22.49 -11.86 -29.01
C SER A 591 22.68 -11.95 -30.53
N ALA A 592 22.86 -10.80 -31.19
CA ALA A 592 23.09 -10.72 -32.64
C ALA A 592 24.35 -11.48 -33.12
N GLY A 593 25.30 -11.77 -32.22
CA GLY A 593 26.49 -12.59 -32.48
C GLY A 593 26.30 -14.09 -32.24
N GLY A 594 25.08 -14.54 -31.90
CA GLY A 594 24.76 -15.95 -31.65
C GLY A 594 25.03 -16.46 -30.22
N ALA A 595 25.47 -15.60 -29.29
CA ALA A 595 25.68 -16.00 -27.89
C ALA A 595 24.37 -15.93 -27.09
N GLU A 596 24.12 -16.93 -26.24
CA GLU A 596 22.90 -17.05 -25.43
C GLU A 596 23.11 -16.67 -23.97
N LYS A 597 22.17 -15.90 -23.41
CA LYS A 597 21.97 -15.72 -21.96
C LYS A 597 20.67 -16.40 -21.54
N ARG A 598 20.73 -17.20 -20.48
CA ARG A 598 19.60 -18.00 -19.97
C ARG A 598 19.26 -17.56 -18.55
N ASN A 599 17.97 -17.32 -18.29
CA ASN A 599 17.43 -17.04 -16.96
C ASN A 599 16.37 -18.09 -16.61
N ALA A 600 16.55 -18.84 -15.53
CA ALA A 600 15.58 -19.83 -15.09
C ALA A 600 14.54 -19.14 -14.19
N ASP A 601 13.31 -19.00 -14.67
CA ASP A 601 12.24 -18.33 -13.91
C ASP A 601 11.65 -19.27 -12.84
N TRP A 602 11.76 -20.59 -13.06
CA TRP A 602 11.36 -21.61 -12.09
C TRP A 602 12.57 -22.39 -11.57
N ALA A 603 12.71 -22.46 -10.25
CA ALA A 603 13.77 -23.23 -9.59
C ALA A 603 13.57 -24.76 -9.66
N GLN A 604 12.35 -25.22 -9.93
CA GLN A 604 11.97 -26.63 -10.03
C GLN A 604 11.07 -26.83 -11.25
N PRO A 605 11.04 -28.03 -11.86
CA PRO A 605 10.07 -28.32 -12.91
C PRO A 605 8.64 -28.38 -12.35
N ARG A 606 7.65 -28.27 -13.23
CA ARG A 606 6.25 -28.55 -12.96
C ARG A 606 5.80 -29.65 -13.91
N THR A 607 5.24 -30.74 -13.40
CA THR A 607 4.91 -31.89 -14.26
C THR A 607 3.48 -31.79 -14.81
N ARG A 608 3.34 -32.07 -16.11
CA ARG A 608 2.07 -32.34 -16.78
C ARG A 608 1.89 -33.83 -17.02
N TYR A 609 0.64 -34.26 -16.99
CA TYR A 609 0.26 -35.65 -17.23
C TYR A 609 -0.86 -35.69 -18.27
N ASP A 610 -0.84 -36.67 -19.17
CA ASP A 610 -2.04 -37.07 -19.91
C ASP A 610 -2.41 -38.51 -19.56
N VAL A 611 -3.53 -38.65 -18.86
CA VAL A 611 -4.01 -39.95 -18.34
C VAL A 611 -5.14 -40.54 -19.18
N GLY A 612 -5.51 -39.91 -20.30
CA GLY A 612 -6.59 -40.33 -21.19
C GLY A 612 -6.37 -41.69 -21.89
N PRO A 613 -5.18 -42.01 -22.44
CA PRO A 613 -4.94 -43.23 -23.21
C PRO A 613 -5.21 -44.58 -22.50
N GLY A 614 -5.45 -44.56 -21.18
CA GLY A 614 -5.83 -45.73 -20.37
C GLY A 614 -7.34 -45.97 -20.21
N VAL A 615 -8.20 -45.02 -20.58
CA VAL A 615 -9.65 -45.08 -20.34
C VAL A 615 -10.35 -45.82 -21.48
N ARG A 616 -10.75 -47.08 -21.26
CA ARG A 616 -11.16 -47.99 -22.34
C ARG A 616 -12.54 -48.64 -22.17
N SER A 617 -13.14 -48.56 -20.99
CA SER A 617 -14.49 -49.10 -20.73
C SER A 617 -15.52 -48.00 -20.44
N GLU A 618 -16.80 -48.33 -20.64
CA GLU A 618 -17.90 -47.44 -20.25
C GLU A 618 -17.92 -47.15 -18.74
N ALA A 619 -17.53 -48.14 -17.92
CA ALA A 619 -17.41 -47.98 -16.47
C ALA A 619 -16.30 -46.99 -16.08
N ASP A 620 -15.16 -47.01 -16.79
CA ASP A 620 -14.07 -46.06 -16.55
C ASP A 620 -14.49 -44.63 -16.89
N ILE A 621 -15.23 -44.44 -17.99
CA ILE A 621 -15.78 -43.12 -18.37
C ILE A 621 -16.77 -42.61 -17.33
N ALA A 622 -17.69 -43.46 -16.86
CA ALA A 622 -18.63 -43.07 -15.82
C ALA A 622 -17.90 -42.64 -14.54
N THR A 623 -16.86 -43.39 -14.15
CA THR A 623 -16.00 -43.08 -13.00
C THR A 623 -15.25 -41.76 -13.19
N LEU A 624 -14.66 -41.52 -14.37
CA LEU A 624 -13.93 -40.31 -14.69
C LEU A 624 -14.84 -39.07 -14.72
N LEU A 625 -16.02 -39.16 -15.34
CA LEU A 625 -17.00 -38.07 -15.36
C LEU A 625 -17.51 -37.73 -13.96
N ALA A 626 -17.77 -38.74 -13.13
CA ALA A 626 -18.16 -38.53 -11.73
C ALA A 626 -17.03 -37.84 -10.94
N PHE A 627 -15.79 -38.29 -11.14
CA PHE A 627 -14.62 -37.70 -10.48
C PHE A 627 -14.38 -36.25 -10.92
N PHE A 628 -14.44 -35.95 -12.23
CA PHE A 628 -14.31 -34.59 -12.77
C PHE A 628 -15.36 -33.63 -12.22
N ARG A 629 -16.63 -34.05 -12.15
CA ARG A 629 -17.72 -33.25 -11.57
C ARG A 629 -17.53 -33.01 -10.08
N ALA A 630 -17.09 -34.04 -9.33
CA ALA A 630 -16.81 -33.90 -7.92
C ALA A 630 -15.67 -32.91 -7.63
N ARG A 631 -14.69 -32.81 -8.54
CA ARG A 631 -13.57 -31.86 -8.46
C ARG A 631 -13.87 -30.45 -8.99
N LEU A 632 -15.04 -30.24 -9.62
CA LEU A 632 -15.40 -28.99 -10.28
C LEU A 632 -14.33 -28.58 -11.33
N GLY A 633 -13.88 -29.53 -12.14
CA GLY A 633 -12.82 -29.31 -13.12
C GLY A 633 -11.48 -28.95 -12.47
N PRO A 634 -10.83 -27.83 -12.84
CA PRO A 634 -9.53 -27.43 -12.29
C PRO A 634 -9.60 -26.89 -10.85
N ALA A 635 -10.79 -26.64 -10.30
CA ALA A 635 -10.94 -25.96 -9.02
C ALA A 635 -10.40 -26.75 -7.82
N ARG A 636 -10.50 -28.09 -7.83
CA ARG A 636 -10.05 -28.94 -6.71
C ARG A 636 -9.02 -29.98 -7.15
N GLY A 637 -7.84 -29.91 -6.54
CA GLY A 637 -6.76 -30.88 -6.73
C GLY A 637 -7.03 -32.23 -6.06
N PHE A 638 -6.22 -33.23 -6.40
CA PHE A 638 -6.27 -34.60 -5.91
C PHE A 638 -4.91 -35.29 -6.08
N ARG A 639 -4.76 -36.49 -5.53
CA ARG A 639 -3.50 -37.26 -5.61
C ARG A 639 -3.39 -38.05 -6.91
N LEU A 640 -2.22 -37.99 -7.53
CA LEU A 640 -1.83 -38.84 -8.65
C LEU A 640 -0.56 -39.61 -8.30
N THR A 641 -0.59 -40.93 -8.38
CA THR A 641 0.63 -41.74 -8.28
C THR A 641 1.37 -41.66 -9.62
N ASP A 642 2.49 -40.95 -9.63
CA ASP A 642 3.37 -40.90 -10.81
C ASP A 642 3.94 -42.30 -11.10
N PRO A 643 3.84 -42.81 -12.34
CA PRO A 643 4.31 -44.16 -12.67
C PRO A 643 5.84 -44.27 -12.74
N PHE A 644 6.55 -43.15 -12.90
CA PHE A 644 8.00 -43.08 -13.03
C PHE A 644 8.68 -42.55 -11.76
N ASP A 645 7.96 -41.79 -10.93
CA ASP A 645 8.55 -41.07 -9.81
C ASP A 645 7.63 -40.97 -8.57
N ASN A 646 7.55 -42.05 -7.79
CA ASN A 646 6.65 -42.15 -6.62
C ASN A 646 7.31 -42.71 -5.34
N SER A 647 8.64 -42.76 -5.29
CA SER A 647 9.40 -43.35 -4.18
C SER A 647 10.72 -42.62 -3.94
N SER A 648 11.17 -42.55 -2.69
CA SER A 648 12.48 -42.01 -2.28
C SER A 648 13.67 -42.81 -2.82
N GLY A 649 13.45 -44.10 -3.13
CA GLY A 649 14.40 -45.07 -3.69
C GLY A 649 13.67 -46.23 -4.37
N VAL A 650 14.40 -47.26 -4.84
CA VAL A 650 13.78 -48.45 -5.49
C VAL A 650 12.82 -49.16 -4.53
N ASP A 651 13.29 -49.40 -3.29
CA ASP A 651 12.50 -49.81 -2.14
C ASP A 651 12.74 -48.80 -1.02
N ALA A 652 11.68 -48.19 -0.49
CA ALA A 652 11.79 -47.12 0.49
C ALA A 652 12.53 -47.61 1.76
N ALA A 653 13.74 -47.11 1.96
CA ALA A 653 14.60 -47.42 3.10
C ALA A 653 14.88 -46.16 3.92
N PRO A 654 15.03 -46.27 5.26
CA PRO A 654 15.12 -45.11 6.14
C PRO A 654 16.30 -44.18 5.84
N GLY A 655 17.33 -44.66 5.13
CA GLY A 655 18.50 -43.89 4.71
C GLY A 655 18.43 -43.25 3.31
N ASP A 656 17.29 -43.29 2.62
CA ASP A 656 17.20 -42.92 1.19
C ASP A 656 17.50 -41.44 0.91
N GLN A 657 16.84 -40.54 1.63
CA GLN A 657 16.90 -39.10 1.36
C GLN A 657 17.33 -38.34 2.61
N PRO A 658 18.38 -37.51 2.57
CA PRO A 658 18.67 -36.58 3.65
C PRO A 658 17.55 -35.53 3.72
N ILE A 659 17.00 -35.31 4.90
CA ILE A 659 15.90 -34.34 5.11
C ILE A 659 16.26 -33.24 6.12
N GLY A 660 17.41 -33.35 6.78
CA GLY A 660 17.99 -32.29 7.60
C GLY A 660 19.14 -32.78 8.47
N THR A 661 19.66 -31.86 9.29
CA THR A 661 20.73 -32.12 10.26
C THR A 661 20.30 -31.59 11.62
N GLY A 662 20.58 -32.36 12.67
CA GLY A 662 20.33 -31.97 14.05
C GLY A 662 21.17 -30.78 14.48
N ASP A 663 20.57 -29.93 15.30
CA ASP A 663 21.17 -28.79 16.00
C ASP A 663 20.94 -28.85 17.53
N GLY A 664 20.31 -29.93 18.02
CA GLY A 664 19.89 -30.10 19.41
C GLY A 664 18.58 -29.41 19.79
N ILE A 665 17.88 -28.74 18.86
CA ILE A 665 16.66 -27.96 19.10
C ILE A 665 15.54 -28.33 18.13
N THR A 666 15.84 -28.46 16.83
CA THR A 666 14.89 -28.71 15.75
C THR A 666 14.37 -30.15 15.78
N THR A 667 13.04 -30.31 15.79
CA THR A 667 12.37 -31.63 15.81
C THR A 667 11.54 -31.92 14.57
N ARG A 668 11.34 -30.93 13.69
CA ARG A 668 10.43 -31.00 12.54
C ARG A 668 11.21 -30.91 11.24
N PHE A 669 11.12 -31.94 10.41
CA PHE A 669 11.87 -32.06 9.17
C PHE A 669 10.94 -32.33 7.99
N PRO A 670 10.91 -31.48 6.95
CA PRO A 670 10.10 -31.74 5.76
C PRO A 670 10.64 -32.94 4.97
N LEU A 671 9.75 -33.79 4.44
CA LEU A 671 10.14 -34.78 3.45
C LEU A 671 10.66 -34.10 2.17
N LEU A 672 11.88 -34.45 1.79
CA LEU A 672 12.56 -33.95 0.61
C LEU A 672 12.99 -35.13 -0.28
N LYS A 673 12.92 -34.95 -1.59
CA LYS A 673 13.54 -35.84 -2.57
C LYS A 673 14.54 -35.06 -3.41
N HIS A 674 15.76 -35.58 -3.53
CA HIS A 674 16.84 -34.92 -4.26
C HIS A 674 16.99 -35.47 -5.69
N TYR A 675 17.12 -34.58 -6.66
CA TYR A 675 17.47 -34.86 -8.05
C TYR A 675 18.81 -34.17 -8.35
N GLY A 676 19.91 -34.82 -7.98
CA GLY A 676 21.20 -34.14 -7.88
C GLY A 676 21.16 -33.05 -6.81
N GLU A 677 21.58 -31.84 -7.16
CA GLU A 677 21.60 -30.68 -6.24
C GLU A 677 20.21 -30.06 -6.00
N VAL A 678 19.18 -30.49 -6.74
CA VAL A 678 17.83 -29.93 -6.62
C VAL A 678 17.02 -30.73 -5.62
N ALA A 679 16.65 -30.12 -4.49
CA ALA A 679 15.74 -30.70 -3.52
C ALA A 679 14.28 -30.34 -3.88
N ARG A 680 13.39 -31.35 -3.94
CA ARG A 680 11.95 -31.21 -4.14
C ARG A 680 11.21 -31.50 -2.84
N ARG A 681 10.24 -30.66 -2.50
CA ARG A 681 9.36 -30.85 -1.35
C ARG A 681 8.30 -31.92 -1.66
N ILE A 682 8.10 -32.86 -0.74
CA ILE A 682 7.12 -33.94 -0.87
C ILE A 682 6.00 -33.79 0.15
N THR A 683 4.84 -33.32 -0.29
CA THR A 683 3.71 -32.95 0.58
C THR A 683 2.67 -34.06 0.78
N ARG A 684 2.63 -35.04 -0.12
CA ARG A 684 1.64 -36.13 -0.14
C ARG A 684 2.28 -37.51 -0.01
N PRO A 685 2.96 -37.83 1.10
CA PRO A 685 3.45 -39.18 1.34
C PRO A 685 2.29 -40.18 1.41
N VAL A 686 2.56 -41.42 0.99
CA VAL A 686 1.64 -42.54 1.16
C VAL A 686 1.68 -42.93 2.63
N ALA A 687 0.52 -42.91 3.29
CA ALA A 687 0.41 -43.23 4.71
C ALA A 687 1.00 -44.62 5.00
N GLY A 688 1.80 -44.71 6.07
CA GLY A 688 2.48 -45.96 6.48
C GLY A 688 3.72 -46.33 5.68
N SER A 689 4.13 -45.54 4.67
CA SER A 689 5.35 -45.81 3.88
C SER A 689 6.61 -45.12 4.42
N VAL A 690 6.45 -44.12 5.30
CA VAL A 690 7.56 -43.30 5.80
C VAL A 690 8.38 -44.07 6.82
N ARG A 691 9.69 -44.10 6.63
CA ARG A 691 10.70 -44.70 7.50
C ARG A 691 11.79 -43.67 7.73
N VAL A 692 12.27 -43.50 8.96
CA VAL A 692 13.19 -42.41 9.33
C VAL A 692 14.41 -42.99 10.03
N ALA A 693 15.60 -42.50 9.70
CA ALA A 693 16.83 -42.79 10.44
C ALA A 693 17.51 -41.50 10.91
N VAL A 694 18.08 -41.55 12.12
CA VAL A 694 18.94 -40.50 12.68
C VAL A 694 20.33 -41.12 12.84
N ASP A 695 21.34 -40.49 12.24
CA ASP A 695 22.72 -41.01 12.16
C ASP A 695 22.81 -42.46 11.64
N GLY A 696 21.97 -42.78 10.66
CA GLY A 696 21.92 -44.10 10.02
C GLY A 696 21.21 -45.18 10.85
N ILE A 697 20.66 -44.86 12.03
CA ILE A 697 19.88 -45.78 12.85
C ILE A 697 18.38 -45.50 12.65
N GLU A 698 17.64 -46.50 12.18
CA GLU A 698 16.18 -46.40 12.01
C GLU A 698 15.48 -46.19 13.36
N THR A 699 14.50 -45.28 13.38
CA THR A 699 13.71 -44.95 14.57
C THR A 699 12.22 -45.01 14.28
N HIS A 700 11.45 -45.42 15.29
CA HIS A 700 9.98 -45.34 15.32
C HIS A 700 9.47 -44.17 16.17
N GLY A 701 10.37 -43.42 16.82
CA GLY A 701 10.04 -42.27 17.68
C GLY A 701 9.77 -41.00 16.86
N PHE A 702 8.79 -41.07 15.96
CA PHE A 702 8.35 -39.93 15.16
C PHE A 702 6.87 -40.04 14.81
N SER A 703 6.27 -38.89 14.51
CA SER A 703 4.95 -38.78 13.91
C SER A 703 5.04 -38.07 12.55
N LEU A 704 4.04 -38.29 11.69
CA LEU A 704 3.95 -37.67 10.38
C LEU A 704 2.79 -36.67 10.38
N ASP A 705 3.13 -35.39 10.29
CA ASP A 705 2.13 -34.33 10.22
C ASP A 705 1.67 -34.07 8.78
N SER A 706 0.58 -33.32 8.67
CA SER A 706 0.05 -32.84 7.39
C SER A 706 1.12 -32.16 6.54
N GLY A 707 1.04 -32.35 5.22
CA GLY A 707 2.03 -31.81 4.29
C GLY A 707 3.36 -32.57 4.31
N GLY A 708 3.45 -33.75 4.94
CA GLY A 708 4.66 -34.57 4.89
C GLY A 708 5.81 -33.99 5.71
N ILE A 709 5.52 -33.62 6.96
CA ILE A 709 6.53 -33.18 7.95
C ILE A 709 6.77 -34.34 8.92
N VAL A 710 8.02 -34.78 9.04
CA VAL A 710 8.46 -35.74 10.07
C VAL A 710 8.69 -34.96 11.37
N ALA A 711 7.94 -35.28 12.41
CA ALA A 711 8.11 -34.72 13.75
C ALA A 711 8.71 -35.79 14.68
N LEU A 712 9.99 -35.65 15.01
CA LEU A 712 10.72 -36.55 15.92
C LEU A 712 10.33 -36.28 17.38
N ASP A 713 10.23 -37.33 18.19
CA ASP A 713 9.90 -37.23 19.62
C ASP A 713 10.98 -36.49 20.43
N GLY A 714 12.21 -36.43 19.92
CA GLY A 714 13.33 -35.69 20.51
C GLY A 714 14.21 -35.05 19.44
N ALA A 715 14.82 -33.91 19.77
CA ALA A 715 15.70 -33.20 18.85
C ALA A 715 16.99 -34.01 18.60
N PRO A 716 17.37 -34.25 17.33
CA PRO A 716 18.65 -34.89 17.01
C PRO A 716 19.83 -34.06 17.51
N GLN A 717 20.90 -34.72 17.94
CA GLN A 717 22.11 -34.06 18.42
C GLN A 717 22.75 -33.17 17.34
N PRO A 718 23.51 -32.13 17.71
CA PRO A 718 24.24 -31.31 16.75
C PRO A 718 25.09 -32.16 15.80
N GLY A 719 24.87 -32.00 14.49
CA GLY A 719 25.57 -32.74 13.44
C GLY A 719 24.95 -34.10 13.07
N ALA A 720 23.91 -34.55 13.78
CA ALA A 720 23.25 -35.81 13.49
C ALA A 720 22.45 -35.72 12.17
N VAL A 721 22.69 -36.61 11.21
CA VAL A 721 22.01 -36.56 9.91
C VAL A 721 20.64 -37.24 10.02
N VAL A 722 19.59 -36.55 9.61
CA VAL A 722 18.23 -37.08 9.54
C VAL A 722 17.94 -37.50 8.10
N THR A 723 17.56 -38.74 7.93
CA THR A 723 17.22 -39.34 6.64
C THR A 723 15.83 -39.97 6.67
N ALA A 724 15.16 -40.05 5.52
CA ALA A 724 13.90 -40.74 5.38
C ALA A 724 13.75 -41.47 4.05
N GLY A 725 13.06 -42.61 4.10
CA GLY A 725 12.51 -43.31 2.95
C GLY A 725 10.99 -43.26 2.97
N PHE A 726 10.35 -43.08 1.82
CA PHE A 726 8.91 -42.91 1.69
C PHE A 726 8.42 -43.18 0.26
N ARG A 727 7.16 -43.56 0.13
CA ARG A 727 6.40 -43.47 -1.14
C ARG A 727 5.55 -42.21 -1.12
N PHE A 728 5.25 -41.65 -2.29
CA PHE A 728 4.48 -40.42 -2.39
C PHE A 728 3.60 -40.35 -3.64
N ASP A 729 2.58 -39.52 -3.56
CA ASP A 729 1.76 -39.11 -4.69
C ASP A 729 2.10 -37.65 -5.06
N VAL A 730 1.80 -37.28 -6.30
CA VAL A 730 1.94 -35.91 -6.80
C VAL A 730 0.58 -35.21 -6.67
N PRO A 731 0.49 -34.03 -6.03
CA PRO A 731 -0.72 -33.22 -6.03
C PRO A 731 -0.95 -32.65 -7.43
N VAL A 732 -2.09 -32.98 -8.05
CA VAL A 732 -2.45 -32.52 -9.40
C VAL A 732 -3.88 -31.97 -9.42
N ARG A 733 -4.23 -31.24 -10.47
CA ARG A 733 -5.62 -30.90 -10.81
C ARG A 733 -5.87 -31.16 -12.29
N PHE A 734 -7.14 -31.19 -12.71
CA PHE A 734 -7.47 -31.11 -14.14
C PHE A 734 -6.89 -29.81 -14.74
N ALA A 735 -6.38 -29.88 -15.96
CA ALA A 735 -5.81 -28.73 -16.65
C ALA A 735 -6.89 -27.81 -17.24
N GLU A 736 -8.06 -28.36 -17.57
CA GLU A 736 -9.14 -27.70 -18.31
C GLU A 736 -10.48 -27.73 -17.57
N ASP A 737 -11.35 -26.74 -17.82
CA ASP A 737 -12.74 -26.67 -17.35
C ASP A 737 -13.69 -27.62 -18.09
N ARG A 738 -13.19 -28.36 -19.08
CA ARG A 738 -13.98 -29.27 -19.91
C ARG A 738 -13.32 -30.63 -19.99
N LEU A 739 -14.12 -31.69 -19.88
CA LEU A 739 -13.71 -33.07 -20.14
C LEU A 739 -14.50 -33.65 -21.33
N ALA A 740 -13.81 -34.03 -22.40
CA ALA A 740 -14.41 -34.63 -23.59
C ALA A 740 -14.28 -36.17 -23.56
N VAL A 741 -15.40 -36.88 -23.71
CA VAL A 741 -15.45 -38.35 -23.76
C VAL A 741 -16.36 -38.80 -24.90
N ASN A 742 -15.99 -39.89 -25.59
CA ASN A 742 -16.74 -40.44 -26.73
C ASN A 742 -17.10 -41.91 -26.50
N ARG A 743 -18.27 -42.35 -27.00
CA ARG A 743 -18.60 -43.78 -27.14
C ARG A 743 -18.16 -44.26 -28.51
N ALA A 744 -17.19 -45.17 -28.56
CA ALA A 744 -16.63 -45.69 -29.81
C ALA A 744 -17.39 -46.94 -30.32
N THR A 745 -17.92 -47.79 -29.43
CA THR A 745 -18.86 -48.91 -29.73
C THR A 745 -19.83 -49.16 -28.56
N PHE A 746 -20.73 -50.16 -28.65
CA PHE A 746 -21.79 -50.45 -27.67
C PHE A 746 -21.28 -50.81 -26.24
N LEU A 747 -19.97 -51.05 -26.06
CA LEU A 747 -19.35 -51.34 -24.75
C LEU A 747 -17.97 -50.65 -24.55
N ALA A 748 -17.48 -49.93 -25.55
CA ALA A 748 -16.18 -49.24 -25.48
C ALA A 748 -16.39 -47.73 -25.60
N GLY A 749 -15.84 -47.00 -24.64
CA GLY A 749 -15.67 -45.57 -24.79
C GLY A 749 -14.21 -45.17 -24.63
N ALA A 750 -13.89 -43.98 -25.12
CA ALA A 750 -12.54 -43.43 -25.09
C ALA A 750 -12.57 -41.98 -24.58
N ALA A 751 -11.58 -41.64 -23.76
CA ALA A 751 -11.21 -40.26 -23.44
C ALA A 751 -9.83 -40.01 -24.07
N PRO A 752 -9.75 -39.43 -25.29
CA PRO A 752 -8.49 -39.35 -26.04
C PRO A 752 -7.37 -38.62 -25.29
N SER A 753 -7.74 -37.64 -24.47
CA SER A 753 -6.83 -36.87 -23.63
C SER A 753 -7.54 -36.48 -22.34
N VAL A 754 -6.84 -36.58 -21.23
CA VAL A 754 -7.25 -36.12 -19.90
C VAL A 754 -6.05 -35.41 -19.29
N PRO A 755 -5.82 -34.12 -19.62
CA PRO A 755 -4.65 -33.40 -19.17
C PRO A 755 -4.78 -33.02 -17.69
N LEU A 756 -3.77 -33.39 -16.91
CA LEU A 756 -3.60 -33.01 -15.52
C LEU A 756 -2.33 -32.16 -15.37
N ILE A 757 -2.34 -31.27 -14.39
CA ILE A 757 -1.18 -30.42 -14.11
C ILE A 757 -0.89 -30.43 -12.61
N GLU A 758 0.39 -30.56 -12.27
CA GLU A 758 0.87 -30.50 -10.89
C GLU A 758 0.51 -29.16 -10.23
N VAL A 759 0.12 -29.23 -8.95
CA VAL A 759 -0.15 -28.10 -8.08
C VAL A 759 1.02 -27.93 -7.12
N ARG A 760 1.55 -26.72 -6.99
CA ARG A 760 2.58 -26.43 -5.98
C ARG A 760 1.92 -26.10 -4.66
N GLU A 761 2.14 -26.95 -3.68
CA GLU A 761 1.67 -26.77 -2.31
C GLU A 761 2.82 -26.16 -1.48
N ALA A 762 2.51 -25.12 -0.71
CA ALA A 762 3.47 -24.37 0.11
C ALA A 762 3.86 -25.14 1.37
#